data_AF-A0A8T0IQH6-F1
#
_entry.id   AF-A0A8T0IQH6-F1
#
_cell.length_a   1.000
_cell.length_b   1.000
_cell.length_c   1.000
_cell.angle_alpha   90.00
_cell.angle_beta   90.00
_cell.angle_gamma   90.00
#
_symmetry.space_group_name_H-M   'P 1'
#
loop_
_entity.id
_entity.type
_entity.pdbx_description
1 polymer ?
#
loop_
_entity_poly.entity_id
_entity_poly.type
_entity_poly.pdbx_seq_one_letter_code
_entity_poly.pdbx_strand_id
1 'polypeptide(L)'
;MAHAIFRWLTSWLKSVNDVPQKEADNLLNMCRRTILKSVQRLREPIFLMNKHQCVLLVKRLSEVERTLAQLQQSDGKTTPVLQELHHVLQDADRLIRSSFITTSEWLRVAIEQGDMKETFSRVLYEVRWHTDVLQSILVESFGVSGITFEPASCNGKLTMEDKLFLLTAMIEDEKDLKARLRSVKLDDPTQKELANQLLKKMNAVEDQVPSAEDLNGVASLTSSLNLLYLNPQNPIDYYCGVLLGKGSSGSVRITNLLGGEYAIKIFEHIHTHSFDQEMAALQKLGHHPHIVRLLCYSKNKTNSDCFLIMEKMDMELSEYLKRRIASDDRTRLLEAVVIMLQIAEGVNYIHSKHMAHRDLKPGNVLVTVEDRSSQPISRAHSVKIADFGLTKTRNASRTYADQTFNTGTTKYMAPEVIKAEGDPDKAVLNPRKADSYSFAIMCSEILTGEDPFGELGRRPGELKKEVKADNRPNLSEDCPQRLKSLIQRCWAGNFHSRPLFPEICQELRYIKGMLLRGDRRKLETEFVSNMVEHQAESLGEHSIGESHEGKQVSVAAPAISPRGIRQGPWGRDEPHKKTGLFDHVADSIKWMRLKYQQSPPGVGFLEVGYVSGDMEFTRAYCQNIIGTTWRTIQFAPDEYIKQVTGSVASHEVTVSDSRGKVGLICVASLTIHTNRRSYGPFGDETMGKRFRSATGKVFGFFGAGGVLLDKLGVWIIPDGQDDGDQSFLIEQ
;
A
#
# COMPACT_ATOMS: atom_id res chain seq x y z
N MET A 1 -3.74 -12.19 28.92
CA MET A 1 -2.57 -12.11 28.01
C MET A 1 -1.61 -10.99 28.42
N ALA A 2 -2.07 -9.74 28.60
CA ALA A 2 -1.24 -8.61 29.04
C ALA A 2 -0.42 -8.86 30.34
N HIS A 3 -0.99 -9.52 31.35
CA HIS A 3 -0.29 -9.89 32.59
C HIS A 3 0.87 -10.89 32.40
N ALA A 4 0.76 -11.80 31.42
CA ALA A 4 1.83 -12.74 31.10
C ALA A 4 2.97 -12.04 30.35
N ILE A 5 2.62 -11.15 29.43
CA ILE A 5 3.59 -10.32 28.71
C ILE A 5 4.32 -9.39 29.68
N PHE A 6 3.64 -8.79 30.66
CA PHE A 6 4.27 -7.92 31.65
C PHE A 6 5.25 -8.68 32.56
N ARG A 7 4.91 -9.92 32.96
CA ARG A 7 5.83 -10.81 33.69
C ARG A 7 7.06 -11.17 32.85
N TRP A 8 6.86 -11.50 31.58
CA TRP A 8 7.95 -11.74 30.64
C TRP A 8 8.82 -10.48 30.45
N LEU A 9 8.22 -9.31 30.26
CA LEU A 9 8.92 -8.02 30.11
C LEU A 9 9.80 -7.72 31.32
N THR A 10 9.29 -8.00 32.52
CA THR A 10 10.02 -7.82 33.78
C THR A 10 11.21 -8.75 33.87
N SER A 11 11.06 -9.99 33.39
CA SER A 11 12.15 -10.98 33.32
C SER A 11 13.21 -10.60 32.29
N TRP A 12 12.79 -10.21 31.08
CA TRP A 12 13.69 -9.81 29.99
C TRP A 12 14.47 -8.53 30.33
N LEU A 13 13.83 -7.53 30.92
CA LEU A 13 14.52 -6.31 31.36
C LEU A 13 15.58 -6.57 32.44
N LYS A 14 15.41 -7.60 33.28
CA LYS A 14 16.48 -8.00 34.23
C LYS A 14 17.70 -8.55 33.51
N SER A 15 17.53 -9.20 32.36
CA SER A 15 18.64 -9.71 31.54
C SER A 15 19.34 -8.66 30.68
N VAL A 16 18.70 -7.52 30.41
CA VAL A 16 19.26 -6.45 29.53
C VAL A 16 19.99 -5.35 30.33
N ASN A 17 19.86 -5.33 31.66
CA ASN A 17 20.47 -4.29 32.51
C ASN A 17 22.01 -4.30 32.61
N ASP A 18 22.70 -5.16 31.85
CA ASP A 18 24.17 -5.25 31.81
C ASP A 18 24.81 -4.47 30.64
N VAL A 19 24.08 -3.61 29.91
CA VAL A 19 24.68 -2.77 28.86
C VAL A 19 25.50 -1.62 29.51
N PRO A 20 26.83 -1.56 29.31
CA PRO A 20 27.67 -0.56 29.95
C PRO A 20 27.29 0.86 29.51
N GLN A 21 26.98 1.74 30.48
CA GLN A 21 26.62 3.15 30.21
C GLN A 21 27.78 4.02 29.66
N LYS A 22 28.99 3.46 29.52
CA LYS A 22 30.24 4.22 29.33
C LYS A 22 31.05 3.91 28.05
N GLU A 23 30.58 3.03 27.17
CA GLU A 23 31.29 2.77 25.90
C GLU A 23 30.96 3.81 24.82
N ALA A 24 31.95 4.18 24.02
CA ALA A 24 31.86 5.19 22.96
C ALA A 24 30.63 5.01 22.05
N ASP A 25 30.04 6.13 21.63
CA ASP A 25 28.81 6.22 20.82
C ASP A 25 28.98 5.61 19.42
N ASN A 26 29.04 4.27 19.33
CA ASN A 26 28.79 3.58 18.07
C ASN A 26 27.27 3.42 17.87
N LEU A 27 26.86 3.36 16.60
CA LEU A 27 25.47 3.31 16.18
C LEU A 27 24.70 2.10 16.74
N LEU A 28 25.37 0.95 16.90
CA LEU A 28 24.82 -0.25 17.52
C LEU A 28 24.38 0.02 18.97
N ASN A 29 25.21 0.72 19.74
CA ASN A 29 24.89 1.13 21.11
C ASN A 29 23.76 2.18 21.15
N MET A 30 23.61 3.02 20.12
CA MET A 30 22.44 3.91 20.00
C MET A 30 21.15 3.11 19.81
N CYS A 31 21.12 2.14 18.89
CA CYS A 31 19.96 1.24 18.70
C CYS A 31 19.57 0.53 20.00
N ARG A 32 20.54 -0.12 20.68
CA ARG A 32 20.29 -0.83 21.94
C ARG A 32 19.76 0.10 23.04
N ARG A 33 20.33 1.30 23.18
CA ARG A 33 19.86 2.31 24.15
C ARG A 33 18.43 2.78 23.83
N THR A 34 18.09 3.01 22.57
CA THR A 34 16.73 3.41 22.17
C THR A 34 15.72 2.31 22.51
N ILE A 35 16.03 1.04 22.21
CA ILE A 35 15.18 -0.10 22.62
C ILE A 35 15.00 -0.11 24.14
N LEU A 36 16.09 -0.05 24.90
CA LEU A 36 16.03 -0.10 26.36
C LEU A 36 15.18 1.05 26.93
N LYS A 37 15.35 2.27 26.43
CA LYS A 37 14.54 3.44 26.80
C LYS A 37 13.06 3.18 26.53
N SER A 38 12.70 2.73 25.33
CA SER A 38 11.30 2.45 24.97
C SER A 38 10.66 1.39 25.84
N VAL A 39 11.39 0.32 26.19
CA VAL A 39 10.87 -0.74 27.07
C VAL A 39 10.74 -0.26 28.52
N GLN A 40 11.69 0.55 29.02
CA GLN A 40 11.62 1.09 30.38
C GLN A 40 10.37 1.97 30.59
N ARG A 41 9.95 2.74 29.58
CA ARG A 41 8.75 3.58 29.65
C ARG A 41 7.48 2.78 29.98
N LEU A 42 7.36 1.53 29.52
CA LEU A 42 6.18 0.68 29.84
C LEU A 42 6.02 0.37 31.33
N ARG A 43 7.01 0.67 32.18
CA ARG A 43 6.92 0.54 33.65
C ARG A 43 6.28 1.74 34.33
N GLU A 44 6.12 2.87 33.64
CA GLU A 44 5.56 4.07 34.24
C GLU A 44 4.05 3.88 34.50
N PRO A 45 3.55 4.18 35.71
CA PRO A 45 2.18 3.88 36.13
C PRO A 45 1.10 4.71 35.41
N ILE A 46 1.48 5.64 34.51
CA ILE A 46 0.59 6.60 33.86
C ILE A 46 0.41 6.24 32.38
N PHE A 47 -0.12 5.05 32.14
CA PHE A 47 -0.37 4.54 30.79
C PHE A 47 -1.84 4.71 30.43
N LEU A 48 -2.15 5.35 29.30
CA LEU A 48 -3.50 5.84 29.07
C LEU A 48 -4.09 5.62 27.67
N MET A 49 -3.31 5.49 26.59
CA MET A 49 -3.84 5.19 25.25
C MET A 49 -2.93 4.26 24.44
N ASN A 50 -3.51 3.37 23.63
CA ASN A 50 -2.79 2.42 22.76
C ASN A 50 -1.89 1.45 23.54
N LYS A 51 -2.28 1.06 24.76
CA LYS A 51 -1.41 0.27 25.67
C LYS A 51 -1.02 -1.05 25.09
N HIS A 52 -2.03 -1.75 24.59
CA HIS A 52 -1.84 -3.06 24.03
C HIS A 52 -1.01 -2.94 22.74
N GLN A 53 -1.27 -1.95 21.88
CA GLN A 53 -0.45 -1.72 20.67
C GLN A 53 1.04 -1.46 21.01
N CYS A 54 1.31 -0.69 22.07
CA CYS A 54 2.68 -0.47 22.57
C CYS A 54 3.34 -1.76 23.10
N VAL A 55 2.58 -2.63 23.75
CA VAL A 55 3.07 -3.94 24.21
C VAL A 55 3.49 -4.82 23.03
N LEU A 56 2.71 -4.84 21.95
CA LEU A 56 3.09 -5.58 20.74
C LEU A 56 4.36 -5.02 20.10
N LEU A 57 4.47 -3.70 20.04
CA LEU A 57 5.66 -3.04 19.53
C LEU A 57 6.90 -3.43 20.34
N VAL A 58 6.80 -3.42 21.68
CA VAL A 58 7.90 -3.87 22.55
C VAL A 58 8.24 -5.34 22.39
N LYS A 59 7.25 -6.23 22.16
CA LYS A 59 7.52 -7.64 21.80
C LYS A 59 8.44 -7.71 20.57
N ARG A 60 8.17 -6.91 19.54
CA ARG A 60 9.03 -6.82 18.33
C ARG A 60 10.39 -6.19 18.61
N LEU A 61 10.47 -5.15 19.44
CA LEU A 61 11.76 -4.56 19.83
C LEU A 61 12.70 -5.58 20.50
N SER A 62 12.16 -6.57 21.22
CA SER A 62 12.98 -7.66 21.79
C SER A 62 13.56 -8.63 20.75
N GLU A 63 12.89 -8.79 19.60
CA GLU A 63 13.38 -9.61 18.48
C GLU A 63 14.54 -8.90 17.78
N VAL A 64 14.43 -7.57 17.66
CA VAL A 64 15.51 -6.71 17.17
C VAL A 64 16.71 -6.81 18.08
N GLU A 65 16.54 -6.69 19.40
CA GLU A 65 17.63 -6.78 20.36
C GLU A 65 18.40 -8.11 20.24
N ARG A 66 17.69 -9.24 20.12
CA ARG A 66 18.32 -10.56 19.89
C ARG A 66 19.17 -10.60 18.62
N THR A 67 18.73 -9.92 17.56
CA THR A 67 19.50 -9.80 16.31
C THR A 67 20.72 -8.90 16.52
N LEU A 68 20.54 -7.75 17.18
CA LEU A 68 21.63 -6.83 17.51
C LEU A 68 22.66 -7.46 18.45
N ALA A 69 22.27 -8.39 19.34
CA ALA A 69 23.17 -9.11 20.23
C ALA A 69 24.19 -10.00 19.49
N GLN A 70 23.89 -10.39 18.25
CA GLN A 70 24.81 -11.15 17.39
C GLN A 70 25.95 -10.28 16.82
N LEU A 71 25.81 -8.95 16.88
CA LEU A 71 26.82 -7.99 16.44
C LEU A 71 27.79 -7.63 17.58
N GLN A 72 29.09 -7.75 17.31
CA GLN A 72 30.15 -7.24 18.19
C GLN A 72 30.39 -5.74 17.99
N GLN A 73 30.39 -5.27 16.74
CA GLN A 73 30.56 -3.84 16.37
C GLN A 73 29.86 -3.55 15.04
N SER A 74 29.50 -2.27 14.79
CA SER A 74 29.05 -1.82 13.47
C SER A 74 30.23 -1.71 12.52
N ASP A 75 30.07 -2.20 11.29
CA ASP A 75 31.05 -2.11 10.21
C ASP A 75 30.49 -1.36 8.99
N GLY A 76 31.30 -1.19 7.93
CA GLY A 76 30.88 -0.47 6.73
C GLY A 76 29.66 -1.08 6.01
N LYS A 77 29.41 -2.40 6.15
CA LYS A 77 28.27 -3.08 5.52
C LYS A 77 26.98 -2.93 6.32
N THR A 78 27.08 -2.97 7.65
CA THR A 78 25.94 -2.90 8.57
C THR A 78 25.54 -1.47 8.91
N THR A 79 26.43 -0.50 8.73
CA THR A 79 26.17 0.92 9.06
C THR A 79 24.90 1.48 8.41
N PRO A 80 24.65 1.33 7.09
CA PRO A 80 23.46 1.94 6.47
C PRO A 80 22.15 1.36 7.01
N VAL A 81 22.05 0.03 7.18
CA VAL A 81 20.85 -0.60 7.75
C VAL A 81 20.67 -0.27 9.22
N LEU A 82 21.75 -0.17 10.01
CA LEU A 82 21.67 0.21 11.42
C LEU A 82 21.22 1.67 11.59
N GLN A 83 21.58 2.56 10.65
CA GLN A 83 21.15 3.95 10.68
C GLN A 83 19.64 4.05 10.45
N GLU A 84 19.11 3.41 9.40
CA GLU A 84 17.66 3.36 9.16
C GLU A 84 16.92 2.63 10.30
N LEU A 85 17.46 1.52 10.81
CA LEU A 85 16.87 0.81 11.93
C LEU A 85 16.82 1.72 13.17
N HIS A 86 17.86 2.51 13.44
CA HIS A 86 17.85 3.48 14.53
C HIS A 86 16.72 4.51 14.38
N HIS A 87 16.48 5.03 13.16
CA HIS A 87 15.34 5.93 12.90
C HIS A 87 14.00 5.25 13.18
N VAL A 88 13.83 4.03 12.72
CA VAL A 88 12.61 3.26 12.97
C VAL A 88 12.42 2.96 14.46
N LEU A 89 13.51 2.74 15.20
CA LEU A 89 13.48 2.59 16.66
C LEU A 89 13.12 3.92 17.35
N GLN A 90 13.56 5.06 16.82
CA GLN A 90 13.16 6.38 17.31
C GLN A 90 11.68 6.66 17.03
N ASP A 91 11.14 6.21 15.89
CA ASP A 91 9.70 6.23 15.60
C ASP A 91 8.92 5.39 16.60
N ALA A 92 9.42 4.20 16.91
CA ALA A 92 8.84 3.34 17.93
C ALA A 92 8.86 4.01 19.31
N ASP A 93 9.99 4.61 19.73
CA ASP A 93 10.07 5.33 21.00
C ASP A 93 9.13 6.53 21.03
N ARG A 94 9.04 7.30 19.94
CA ARG A 94 8.14 8.46 19.84
C ARG A 94 6.69 8.05 19.96
N LEU A 95 6.29 6.98 19.27
CA LEU A 95 4.93 6.46 19.30
C LEU A 95 4.56 5.94 20.69
N ILE A 96 5.47 5.18 21.32
CA ILE A 96 5.33 4.74 22.70
C ILE A 96 5.23 5.95 23.63
N ARG A 97 6.10 6.95 23.48
CA ARG A 97 6.10 8.18 24.27
C ARG A 97 4.82 9.00 24.11
N SER A 98 4.29 9.14 22.90
CA SER A 98 3.05 9.88 22.64
C SER A 98 1.80 9.18 23.18
N SER A 99 1.92 7.90 23.53
CA SER A 99 0.88 7.13 24.22
C SER A 99 0.85 7.35 25.75
N PHE A 100 1.85 8.02 26.32
CA PHE A 100 1.86 8.44 27.73
C PHE A 100 1.16 9.80 27.88
N ILE A 101 0.44 9.96 28.99
CA ILE A 101 -0.42 11.12 29.20
C ILE A 101 -0.14 11.75 30.57
N THR A 102 0.14 13.04 30.60
CA THR A 102 0.03 13.86 31.82
C THR A 102 -1.45 14.19 32.06
N THR A 103 -1.85 14.40 33.33
CA THR A 103 -3.27 14.65 33.66
C THR A 103 -3.87 15.88 32.97
N SER A 104 -3.04 16.87 32.60
CA SER A 104 -3.47 18.14 31.99
C SER A 104 -3.72 18.07 30.48
N GLU A 105 -3.11 17.13 29.75
CA GLU A 105 -3.15 17.12 28.27
C GLU A 105 -3.94 15.94 27.69
N TRP A 106 -4.61 15.17 28.54
CA TRP A 106 -5.19 13.89 28.16
C TRP A 106 -6.19 13.94 27.00
N LEU A 107 -7.01 15.00 26.91
CA LEU A 107 -8.01 15.14 25.86
C LEU A 107 -7.35 15.39 24.51
N ARG A 108 -6.30 16.23 24.48
CA ARG A 108 -5.47 16.45 23.28
C ARG A 108 -4.89 15.13 22.80
N VAL A 109 -4.23 14.40 23.69
CA VAL A 109 -3.62 13.11 23.34
C VAL A 109 -4.67 12.09 22.90
N ALA A 110 -5.85 12.04 23.54
CA ALA A 110 -6.93 11.16 23.08
C ALA A 110 -7.37 11.46 21.64
N ILE A 111 -7.51 12.73 21.27
CA ILE A 111 -7.85 13.16 19.91
C ILE A 111 -6.72 12.86 18.93
N GLU A 112 -5.46 13.07 19.32
CA GLU A 112 -4.26 12.78 18.52
C GLU A 112 -3.97 11.26 18.40
N GLN A 113 -4.40 10.44 19.35
CA GLN A 113 -4.03 9.02 19.43
C GLN A 113 -5.19 8.05 19.16
N GLY A 114 -6.43 8.54 19.02
CA GLY A 114 -7.64 7.71 18.93
C GLY A 114 -7.76 6.79 17.71
N ASP A 115 -7.01 7.05 16.63
CA ASP A 115 -6.92 6.17 15.44
C ASP A 115 -5.48 6.10 14.99
N MET A 116 -4.70 5.19 15.58
CA MET A 116 -3.27 5.02 15.29
C MET A 116 -2.95 3.65 14.69
N LYS A 117 -3.98 2.86 14.33
CA LYS A 117 -3.81 1.49 13.85
C LYS A 117 -2.87 1.39 12.65
N GLU A 118 -3.03 2.25 11.65
CA GLU A 118 -2.17 2.27 10.46
C GLU A 118 -0.73 2.69 10.81
N THR A 119 -0.55 3.64 11.74
CA THR A 119 0.79 4.05 12.20
C THR A 119 1.50 2.94 12.97
N PHE A 120 0.83 2.28 13.92
CA PHE A 120 1.40 1.12 14.62
C PHE A 120 1.72 0.00 13.64
N SER A 121 0.82 -0.26 12.68
CA SER A 121 1.03 -1.29 11.66
C SER A 121 2.26 -1.00 10.80
N ARG A 122 2.46 0.25 10.38
CA ARG A 122 3.65 0.69 9.67
C ARG A 122 4.91 0.52 10.50
N VAL A 123 4.94 1.01 11.75
CA VAL A 123 6.15 0.93 12.58
C VAL A 123 6.52 -0.53 12.87
N LEU A 124 5.54 -1.37 13.22
CA LEU A 124 5.76 -2.81 13.41
C LEU A 124 6.34 -3.47 12.15
N TYR A 125 5.81 -3.11 10.99
CA TYR A 125 6.31 -3.58 9.71
C TYR A 125 7.75 -3.13 9.45
N GLU A 126 8.04 -1.84 9.59
CA GLU A 126 9.38 -1.30 9.33
C GLU A 126 10.42 -1.84 10.31
N VAL A 127 10.07 -2.03 11.60
CA VAL A 127 10.94 -2.67 12.60
C VAL A 127 11.33 -4.07 12.14
N ARG A 128 10.34 -4.87 11.71
CA ARG A 128 10.58 -6.22 11.21
C ARG A 128 11.40 -6.21 9.93
N TRP A 129 11.00 -5.42 8.94
CA TRP A 129 11.65 -5.39 7.62
C TRP A 129 13.14 -5.01 7.72
N HIS A 130 13.49 -3.99 8.51
CA HIS A 130 14.89 -3.61 8.69
C HIS A 130 15.69 -4.66 9.48
N THR A 131 15.04 -5.34 10.43
CA THR A 131 15.65 -6.46 11.16
C THR A 131 15.96 -7.62 10.21
N ASP A 132 15.03 -7.94 9.31
CA ASP A 132 15.19 -8.98 8.29
C ASP A 132 16.32 -8.62 7.30
N VAL A 133 16.41 -7.35 6.86
CA VAL A 133 17.53 -6.87 6.03
C VAL A 133 18.86 -7.00 6.77
N LEU A 134 18.92 -6.60 8.05
CA LEU A 134 20.14 -6.73 8.86
C LEU A 134 20.56 -8.20 9.01
N GLN A 135 19.62 -9.11 9.30
CA GLN A 135 19.89 -10.55 9.34
C GLN A 135 20.46 -11.06 8.02
N SER A 136 19.95 -10.59 6.88
CA SER A 136 20.47 -11.00 5.56
C SER A 136 21.95 -10.60 5.38
N ILE A 137 22.34 -9.42 5.84
CA ILE A 137 23.74 -8.93 5.76
C ILE A 137 24.64 -9.77 6.67
N LEU A 138 24.15 -10.15 7.84
CA LEU A 138 24.87 -11.02 8.78
C LEU A 138 25.11 -12.41 8.17
N VAL A 139 24.09 -13.03 7.59
CA VAL A 139 24.23 -14.36 6.96
C VAL A 139 25.27 -14.34 5.85
N GLU A 140 25.26 -13.33 4.99
CA GLU A 140 26.22 -13.19 3.89
C GLU A 140 27.64 -12.91 4.37
N SER A 141 27.81 -12.19 5.47
CA SER A 141 29.12 -11.80 6.00
C SER A 141 29.78 -12.90 6.86
N PHE A 142 28.98 -13.76 7.50
CA PHE A 142 29.48 -14.78 8.44
C PHE A 142 29.39 -16.22 7.92
N GLY A 143 29.04 -16.43 6.65
CA GLY A 143 29.20 -17.74 5.97
C GLY A 143 28.34 -18.87 6.54
N VAL A 144 27.21 -18.56 7.17
CA VAL A 144 26.25 -19.59 7.59
C VAL A 144 25.51 -20.08 6.35
N SER A 145 25.99 -21.18 5.75
CA SER A 145 25.32 -21.88 4.67
C SER A 145 24.03 -22.50 5.21
N GLY A 146 22.89 -21.82 5.03
CA GLY A 146 21.60 -22.36 5.43
C GLY A 146 20.38 -21.45 5.32
N ILE A 147 20.55 -20.14 5.08
CA ILE A 147 19.40 -19.23 4.93
C ILE A 147 19.63 -18.33 3.71
N THR A 148 19.14 -18.76 2.55
CA THR A 148 19.00 -17.88 1.37
C THR A 148 17.87 -16.89 1.64
N PHE A 149 18.23 -15.62 1.82
CA PHE A 149 17.27 -14.53 1.92
C PHE A 149 16.67 -14.26 0.52
N GLU A 150 15.46 -14.74 0.27
CA GLU A 150 14.71 -14.38 -0.94
C GLU A 150 14.09 -12.98 -0.76
N PRO A 151 14.20 -12.07 -1.75
CA PRO A 151 13.55 -10.74 -1.73
C PRO A 151 12.04 -10.75 -1.43
N ALA A 152 11.36 -11.90 -1.53
CA ALA A 152 9.96 -12.09 -1.18
C ALA A 152 9.69 -12.14 0.35
N SER A 153 10.70 -12.30 1.21
CA SER A 153 10.53 -12.17 2.68
C SER A 153 10.20 -10.74 3.10
N CYS A 154 10.51 -9.76 2.25
CA CYS A 154 10.13 -8.35 2.39
C CYS A 154 8.62 -8.09 2.21
N ASN A 155 7.82 -9.12 1.91
CA ASN A 155 6.36 -9.02 1.77
C ASN A 155 5.61 -8.76 3.09
N GLY A 156 6.31 -8.38 4.16
CA GLY A 156 5.78 -8.23 5.51
C GLY A 156 4.37 -7.65 5.52
N LYS A 157 3.43 -8.55 5.73
CA LYS A 157 2.16 -8.18 6.31
C LYS A 157 2.29 -8.58 7.76
N LEU A 158 1.73 -7.77 8.64
CA LEU A 158 1.49 -8.18 10.01
C LEU A 158 0.90 -9.60 10.02
N THR A 159 1.38 -10.45 10.92
CA THR A 159 0.81 -11.79 11.06
C THR A 159 -0.66 -11.68 11.46
N MET A 160 -1.45 -12.73 11.22
CA MET A 160 -2.85 -12.69 11.64
C MET A 160 -2.99 -12.56 13.17
N GLU A 161 -2.03 -13.10 13.93
CA GLU A 161 -1.90 -12.90 15.37
C GLU A 161 -1.69 -11.41 15.71
N ASP A 162 -0.74 -10.74 15.05
CA ASP A 162 -0.51 -9.31 15.25
C ASP A 162 -1.77 -8.49 14.94
N LYS A 163 -2.48 -8.82 13.85
CA LYS A 163 -3.72 -8.13 13.46
C LYS A 163 -4.84 -8.33 14.46
N LEU A 164 -5.03 -9.56 14.94
CA LEU A 164 -6.04 -9.88 15.95
C LEU A 164 -5.72 -9.20 17.29
N PHE A 165 -4.44 -9.20 17.67
CA PHE A 165 -3.97 -8.54 18.87
C PHE A 165 -4.18 -7.01 18.80
N LEU A 166 -3.85 -6.37 17.67
CA LEU A 166 -4.11 -4.94 17.44
C LEU A 166 -5.60 -4.62 17.49
N LEU A 167 -6.47 -5.54 17.09
CA LEU A 167 -7.92 -5.35 17.19
C LEU A 167 -8.40 -5.43 18.64
N THR A 168 -8.00 -6.47 19.39
CA THR A 168 -8.37 -6.61 20.81
C THR A 168 -7.85 -5.43 21.63
N ALA A 169 -6.62 -5.00 21.34
CA ALA A 169 -5.99 -3.80 21.90
C ALA A 169 -6.89 -2.55 21.79
N MET A 170 -7.37 -2.28 20.57
CA MET A 170 -8.20 -1.11 20.29
C MET A 170 -9.50 -1.10 21.10
N ILE A 171 -10.15 -2.26 21.26
CA ILE A 171 -11.40 -2.39 22.03
C ILE A 171 -11.16 -2.07 23.52
N GLU A 172 -10.05 -2.56 24.09
CA GLU A 172 -9.70 -2.30 25.49
C GLU A 172 -9.35 -0.82 25.72
N ASP A 173 -8.56 -0.22 24.83
CA ASP A 173 -8.22 1.21 24.90
C ASP A 173 -9.48 2.09 24.77
N GLU A 174 -10.42 1.74 23.88
CA GLU A 174 -11.70 2.45 23.72
C GLU A 174 -12.53 2.45 25.02
N LYS A 175 -12.57 1.32 25.72
CA LYS A 175 -13.29 1.16 26.98
C LYS A 175 -12.71 2.06 28.08
N ASP A 176 -11.39 2.11 28.20
CA ASP A 176 -10.69 2.94 29.19
C ASP A 176 -10.91 4.44 28.91
N LEU A 177 -10.89 4.84 27.64
CA LEU A 177 -11.20 6.23 27.24
C LEU A 177 -12.64 6.62 27.58
N LYS A 178 -13.63 5.75 27.30
CA LYS A 178 -15.04 5.97 27.68
C LYS A 178 -15.19 6.17 29.19
N ALA A 179 -14.51 5.36 30.00
CA ALA A 179 -14.56 5.48 31.45
C ALA A 179 -13.99 6.82 31.94
N ARG A 180 -12.90 7.31 31.31
CA ARG A 180 -12.31 8.61 31.65
C ARG A 180 -13.17 9.79 31.20
N LEU A 181 -13.72 9.75 29.99
CA LEU A 181 -14.65 10.78 29.48
C LEU A 181 -15.87 10.98 30.39
N ARG A 182 -16.32 9.93 31.08
CA ARG A 182 -17.46 9.98 32.01
C ARG A 182 -17.09 10.51 33.41
N SER A 183 -15.83 10.39 33.83
CA SER A 183 -15.40 10.68 35.21
C SER A 183 -14.74 12.05 35.38
N VAL A 184 -14.08 12.58 34.35
CA VAL A 184 -13.33 13.84 34.42
C VAL A 184 -14.26 15.04 34.30
N LYS A 185 -14.16 15.99 35.23
CA LYS A 185 -14.79 17.31 35.10
C LYS A 185 -13.88 18.24 34.29
N LEU A 186 -14.44 18.85 33.24
CA LEU A 186 -13.76 19.80 32.37
C LEU A 186 -14.39 21.18 32.54
N ASP A 187 -13.56 22.16 32.92
CA ASP A 187 -13.97 23.54 33.16
C ASP A 187 -13.97 24.38 31.87
N ASP A 188 -13.07 24.07 30.93
CA ASP A 188 -13.00 24.75 29.63
C ASP A 188 -14.17 24.33 28.71
N PRO A 189 -14.94 25.27 28.14
CA PRO A 189 -16.11 24.97 27.34
C PRO A 189 -15.77 24.23 26.04
N THR A 190 -14.62 24.54 25.42
CA THR A 190 -14.16 23.86 24.19
C THR A 190 -13.76 22.42 24.49
N GLN A 191 -13.02 22.18 25.58
CA GLN A 191 -12.70 20.83 26.06
C GLN A 191 -13.95 20.01 26.34
N LYS A 192 -14.93 20.62 27.05
CA LYS A 192 -16.18 19.95 27.39
C LYS A 192 -16.99 19.58 26.14
N GLU A 193 -17.07 20.47 25.17
CA GLU A 193 -17.75 20.21 23.90
C GLU A 193 -17.08 19.08 23.11
N LEU A 194 -15.76 19.14 22.93
CA LEU A 194 -15.00 18.10 22.22
C LEU A 194 -15.10 16.73 22.91
N ALA A 195 -15.01 16.69 24.24
CA ALA A 195 -15.17 15.47 25.03
C ALA A 195 -16.57 14.86 24.87
N ASN A 196 -17.61 15.69 24.92
CA ASN A 196 -19.00 15.23 24.73
C ASN A 196 -19.23 14.69 23.31
N GLN A 197 -18.69 15.35 22.29
CA GLN A 197 -18.77 14.86 20.91
C GLN A 197 -18.06 13.52 20.73
N LEU A 198 -16.84 13.40 21.26
CA LEU A 198 -16.07 12.16 21.21
C LEU A 198 -16.86 11.02 21.89
N LEU A 199 -17.37 11.24 23.10
CA LEU A 199 -18.17 10.26 23.82
C LEU A 199 -19.44 9.86 23.07
N LYS A 200 -20.17 10.83 22.50
CA LYS A 200 -21.38 10.59 21.70
C LYS A 200 -21.08 9.71 20.49
N LYS A 201 -19.99 9.99 19.77
CA LYS A 201 -19.55 9.21 18.61
C LYS A 201 -19.15 7.79 19.00
N MET A 202 -18.39 7.63 20.08
CA MET A 202 -17.98 6.32 20.58
C MET A 202 -19.17 5.46 21.04
N ASN A 203 -20.22 6.06 21.60
CA ASN A 203 -21.44 5.31 21.94
C ASN A 203 -22.22 4.90 20.68
N ALA A 204 -22.28 5.75 19.65
CA ALA A 204 -23.00 5.44 18.40
C ALA A 204 -22.40 4.27 17.61
N VAL A 205 -21.09 4.01 17.76
CA VAL A 205 -20.41 2.86 17.15
C VAL A 205 -20.77 1.54 17.86
N GLU A 206 -20.97 1.59 19.18
CA GLU A 206 -21.33 0.42 20.00
C GLU A 206 -22.69 -0.17 19.59
N ASP A 207 -23.64 0.69 19.22
CA ASP A 207 -24.97 0.29 18.73
C ASP A 207 -24.94 -0.35 17.32
N GLN A 208 -23.81 -0.28 16.60
CA GLN A 208 -23.67 -0.72 15.21
C GLN A 208 -22.73 -1.92 15.01
N VAL A 209 -22.15 -2.50 16.07
CA VAL A 209 -21.18 -3.60 15.97
C VAL A 209 -21.85 -4.88 15.42
N PRO A 210 -21.54 -5.34 14.19
CA PRO A 210 -21.98 -6.63 13.69
C PRO A 210 -21.04 -7.75 14.18
N SER A 211 -21.46 -9.02 14.03
CA SER A 211 -20.64 -10.20 14.36
C SER A 211 -19.25 -10.18 13.71
N ALA A 212 -18.29 -10.87 14.33
CA ALA A 212 -16.83 -10.88 14.06
C ALA A 212 -16.33 -11.11 12.61
N GLU A 213 -17.21 -11.27 11.62
CA GLU A 213 -16.87 -11.50 10.21
C GLU A 213 -16.61 -10.19 9.42
N ASP A 214 -16.94 -8.99 9.95
CA ASP A 214 -16.95 -7.72 9.19
C ASP A 214 -15.90 -6.67 9.64
N LEU A 215 -14.62 -7.06 9.64
CA LEU A 215 -13.49 -6.23 10.10
C LEU A 215 -13.29 -4.91 9.32
N ASN A 216 -13.75 -4.84 8.06
CA ASN A 216 -13.61 -3.64 7.23
C ASN A 216 -14.63 -2.54 7.58
N GLY A 217 -15.81 -2.91 8.12
CA GLY A 217 -16.82 -1.95 8.56
C GLY A 217 -16.38 -1.19 9.82
N VAL A 218 -15.77 -1.90 10.77
CA VAL A 218 -15.26 -1.33 12.03
C VAL A 218 -14.18 -0.28 11.78
N ALA A 219 -13.26 -0.53 10.84
CA ALA A 219 -12.20 0.42 10.49
C ALA A 219 -12.72 1.72 9.85
N SER A 220 -13.84 1.65 9.11
CA SER A 220 -14.50 2.84 8.53
C SER A 220 -15.26 3.64 9.60
N LEU A 221 -15.70 2.99 10.68
CA LEU A 221 -16.36 3.63 11.81
C LEU A 221 -15.33 4.31 12.73
N THR A 222 -14.18 3.68 12.99
CA THR A 222 -13.12 4.29 13.82
C THR A 222 -12.52 5.55 13.20
N SER A 223 -12.35 5.61 11.86
CA SER A 223 -11.92 6.84 11.18
C SER A 223 -12.91 8.01 11.35
N SER A 224 -14.19 7.71 11.59
CA SER A 224 -15.23 8.72 11.83
C SER A 224 -15.30 9.22 13.29
N LEU A 225 -14.70 8.50 14.24
CA LEU A 225 -14.66 8.86 15.66
C LEU A 225 -13.82 10.12 15.91
N ASN A 226 -12.76 10.33 15.13
CA ASN A 226 -11.77 11.39 15.39
C ASN A 226 -12.07 12.74 14.72
N LEU A 227 -13.03 12.81 13.80
CA LEU A 227 -13.35 14.06 13.12
C LEU A 227 -14.28 14.92 13.99
N LEU A 228 -13.76 15.86 14.77
CA LEU A 228 -14.58 16.65 15.69
C LEU A 228 -15.06 17.96 15.06
N TYR A 229 -16.26 18.40 15.44
CA TYR A 229 -16.82 19.68 15.01
C TYR A 229 -16.49 20.76 16.03
N LEU A 230 -15.96 21.89 15.58
CA LEU A 230 -15.72 23.07 16.40
C LEU A 230 -16.81 24.10 16.16
N ASN A 231 -17.57 24.42 17.21
CA ASN A 231 -18.61 25.43 17.14
C ASN A 231 -17.97 26.83 16.96
N PRO A 232 -18.36 27.60 15.94
CA PRO A 232 -17.71 28.88 15.61
C PRO A 232 -18.06 30.05 16.56
N GLN A 233 -18.23 29.80 17.88
CA GLN A 233 -18.68 30.85 18.82
C GLN A 233 -17.71 32.05 18.92
N ASN A 234 -16.43 31.85 18.58
CA ASN A 234 -15.48 32.93 18.29
C ASN A 234 -14.41 32.45 17.29
N PRO A 235 -14.55 32.71 15.98
CA PRO A 235 -13.57 32.29 14.98
C PRO A 235 -12.18 32.91 15.21
N ILE A 236 -12.17 34.12 15.81
CA ILE A 236 -10.98 34.93 16.07
C ILE A 236 -9.96 34.18 16.91
N ASP A 237 -10.40 33.41 17.91
CA ASP A 237 -9.50 32.70 18.84
C ASP A 237 -8.62 31.66 18.12
N TYR A 238 -9.09 31.14 16.98
CA TYR A 238 -8.38 30.14 16.18
C TYR A 238 -7.56 30.75 15.04
N TYR A 239 -7.81 32.00 14.64
CA TYR A 239 -7.16 32.67 13.50
C TYR A 239 -5.86 33.44 13.85
N CYS A 240 -5.35 33.28 15.08
CA CYS A 240 -4.31 34.13 15.64
C CYS A 240 -2.85 33.81 15.26
N GLY A 241 -2.54 32.72 14.54
CA GLY A 241 -1.16 32.33 14.28
C GLY A 241 -0.55 32.83 12.96
N VAL A 242 0.73 32.49 12.75
CA VAL A 242 1.53 32.87 11.58
C VAL A 242 0.97 32.22 10.31
N LEU A 243 0.98 32.96 9.19
CA LEU A 243 0.65 32.44 7.87
C LEU A 243 1.72 31.44 7.43
N LEU A 244 1.31 30.19 7.17
CA LEU A 244 2.18 29.14 6.63
C LEU A 244 2.16 29.14 5.10
N GLY A 245 1.01 29.43 4.50
CA GLY A 245 0.88 29.48 3.04
C GLY A 245 -0.47 30.03 2.59
N LYS A 246 -0.54 30.48 1.33
CA LYS A 246 -1.78 30.91 0.67
C LYS A 246 -1.94 30.13 -0.63
N GLY A 247 -3.03 29.36 -0.74
CA GLY A 247 -3.36 28.55 -1.90
C GLY A 247 -4.57 29.10 -2.66
N SER A 248 -5.01 28.37 -3.68
CA SER A 248 -6.15 28.76 -4.53
C SER A 248 -7.49 28.70 -3.80
N SER A 249 -7.62 27.90 -2.74
CA SER A 249 -8.86 27.73 -1.99
C SER A 249 -8.93 28.57 -0.72
N GLY A 250 -7.83 29.23 -0.33
CA GLY A 250 -7.74 30.01 0.90
C GLY A 250 -6.35 30.05 1.51
N SER A 251 -6.27 30.22 2.83
CA SER A 251 -5.01 30.42 3.56
C SER A 251 -4.80 29.39 4.66
N VAL A 252 -3.55 29.03 4.92
CA VAL A 252 -3.15 28.11 5.99
C VAL A 252 -2.34 28.86 7.04
N ARG A 253 -2.71 28.74 8.31
CA ARG A 253 -2.03 29.42 9.43
C ARG A 253 -1.71 28.43 10.55
N ILE A 254 -0.81 28.81 11.45
CA ILE A 254 -0.65 28.12 12.73
C ILE A 254 -1.87 28.44 13.61
N THR A 255 -2.33 27.47 14.41
CA THR A 255 -3.34 27.67 15.45
C THR A 255 -3.00 26.85 16.70
N ASN A 256 -3.50 27.28 17.85
CA ASN A 256 -3.36 26.54 19.10
C ASN A 256 -4.70 25.93 19.49
N LEU A 257 -4.72 24.61 19.72
CA LEU A 257 -5.91 23.88 20.16
C LEU A 257 -5.52 22.94 21.29
N LEU A 258 -6.21 23.01 22.43
CA LEU A 258 -5.93 22.17 23.60
C LEU A 258 -4.46 22.17 24.06
N GLY A 259 -3.75 23.29 23.88
CA GLY A 259 -2.33 23.43 24.22
C GLY A 259 -1.34 22.88 23.19
N GLY A 260 -1.80 22.35 22.05
CA GLY A 260 -0.95 21.92 20.94
C GLY A 260 -0.99 22.88 19.75
N GLU A 261 0.09 22.93 18.97
CA GLU A 261 0.18 23.68 17.71
C GLU A 261 -0.31 22.83 16.52
N TYR A 262 -1.16 23.43 15.68
CA TYR A 262 -1.78 22.80 14.52
C TYR A 262 -1.77 23.73 13.30
N ALA A 263 -2.12 23.19 12.13
CA ALA A 263 -2.37 23.96 10.93
C ALA A 263 -3.89 24.16 10.74
N ILE A 264 -4.34 25.41 10.56
CA ILE A 264 -5.71 25.75 10.21
C ILE A 264 -5.78 26.21 8.76
N LYS A 265 -6.52 25.49 7.90
CA LYS A 265 -6.84 25.88 6.53
C LYS A 265 -8.18 26.59 6.52
N ILE A 266 -8.16 27.88 6.23
CA ILE A 266 -9.30 28.79 6.19
C ILE A 266 -9.72 28.94 4.74
N PHE A 267 -10.96 28.61 4.43
CA PHE A 267 -11.51 28.70 3.08
C PHE A 267 -12.21 30.04 2.90
N GLU A 268 -11.93 30.70 1.77
CA GLU A 268 -12.66 31.91 1.41
C GLU A 268 -14.11 31.54 1.01
N HIS A 269 -15.08 32.44 1.23
CA HIS A 269 -16.52 32.16 1.09
C HIS A 269 -16.94 31.55 -0.27
N ILE A 270 -16.18 31.82 -1.32
CA ILE A 270 -16.45 31.34 -2.69
C ILE A 270 -16.06 29.85 -2.85
N HIS A 271 -15.26 29.30 -1.92
CA HIS A 271 -14.69 27.95 -2.01
C HIS A 271 -15.32 26.92 -1.05
N THR A 272 -16.57 27.13 -0.63
CA THR A 272 -17.30 26.19 0.24
C THR A 272 -17.41 24.77 -0.34
N HIS A 273 -17.47 24.64 -1.67
CA HIS A 273 -17.45 23.34 -2.33
C HIS A 273 -16.09 22.62 -2.20
N SER A 274 -14.97 23.35 -2.32
CA SER A 274 -13.64 22.79 -2.10
C SER A 274 -13.44 22.33 -0.65
N PHE A 275 -14.02 23.06 0.32
CA PHE A 275 -14.07 22.63 1.71
C PHE A 275 -14.83 21.30 1.86
N ASP A 276 -16.05 21.20 1.30
CA ASP A 276 -16.87 19.99 1.43
C ASP A 276 -16.18 18.77 0.78
N GLN A 277 -15.51 18.96 -0.36
CA GLN A 277 -14.75 17.92 -1.03
C GLN A 277 -13.54 17.45 -0.22
N GLU A 278 -12.73 18.39 0.26
CA GLU A 278 -11.53 18.07 1.03
C GLU A 278 -11.88 17.41 2.38
N MET A 279 -12.90 17.93 3.06
CA MET A 279 -13.42 17.33 4.29
C MET A 279 -13.91 15.90 4.05
N ALA A 280 -14.75 15.68 3.02
CA ALA A 280 -15.28 14.35 2.72
C ALA A 280 -14.17 13.36 2.34
N ALA A 281 -13.15 13.81 1.59
CA ALA A 281 -12.00 13.00 1.22
C ALA A 281 -11.19 12.59 2.46
N LEU A 282 -10.78 13.55 3.30
CA LEU A 282 -10.02 13.29 4.52
C LEU A 282 -10.78 12.42 5.52
N GLN A 283 -12.10 12.64 5.67
CA GLN A 283 -12.94 11.80 6.52
C GLN A 283 -12.97 10.34 6.04
N LYS A 284 -13.08 10.11 4.73
CA LYS A 284 -13.09 8.76 4.14
C LYS A 284 -11.74 8.07 4.22
N LEU A 285 -10.66 8.84 4.13
CA LEU A 285 -9.29 8.32 4.25
C LEU A 285 -8.98 7.94 5.70
N GLY A 286 -9.47 8.70 6.69
CA GLY A 286 -9.11 8.47 8.09
C GLY A 286 -7.62 8.71 8.34
N HIS A 287 -7.10 8.17 9.45
CA HIS A 287 -5.68 8.33 9.78
C HIS A 287 -4.80 7.36 8.98
N HIS A 288 -3.77 7.90 8.33
CA HIS A 288 -2.71 7.12 7.67
C HIS A 288 -1.36 7.84 7.84
N PRO A 289 -0.25 7.12 8.08
CA PRO A 289 1.06 7.75 8.34
C PRO A 289 1.57 8.66 7.21
N HIS A 290 1.12 8.47 5.97
CA HIS A 290 1.53 9.26 4.80
C HIS A 290 0.42 10.15 4.22
N ILE A 291 -0.60 10.46 5.01
CA ILE A 291 -1.67 11.41 4.67
C ILE A 291 -1.79 12.41 5.81
N VAL A 292 -1.97 13.69 5.46
CA VAL A 292 -2.17 14.74 6.46
C VAL A 292 -3.43 14.44 7.27
N ARG A 293 -3.29 14.42 8.59
CA ARG A 293 -4.36 14.10 9.52
C ARG A 293 -5.28 15.30 9.70
N LEU A 294 -6.57 15.08 9.49
CA LEU A 294 -7.63 16.00 9.88
C LEU A 294 -8.06 15.70 11.32
N LEU A 295 -8.05 16.72 12.19
CA LEU A 295 -8.47 16.60 13.58
C LEU A 295 -9.86 17.20 13.80
N CYS A 296 -10.07 18.42 13.32
CA CYS A 296 -11.32 19.13 13.51
C CYS A 296 -11.75 19.89 12.27
N TYR A 297 -13.02 20.21 12.19
CA TYR A 297 -13.56 21.12 11.17
C TYR A 297 -14.56 22.09 11.80
N SER A 298 -14.76 23.23 11.14
CA SER A 298 -15.87 24.13 11.44
C SER A 298 -16.51 24.61 10.15
N LYS A 299 -17.83 24.77 10.18
CA LYS A 299 -18.63 25.28 9.07
C LYS A 299 -19.71 26.20 9.63
N ASN A 300 -19.49 27.51 9.53
CA ASN A 300 -20.48 28.49 9.94
C ASN A 300 -21.52 28.70 8.82
N LYS A 301 -22.76 28.32 9.08
CA LYS A 301 -23.86 28.45 8.11
C LYS A 301 -24.30 29.91 7.86
N THR A 302 -24.04 30.84 8.79
CA THR A 302 -24.51 32.23 8.66
C THR A 302 -23.53 33.09 7.87
N ASN A 303 -22.23 32.97 8.17
CA ASN A 303 -21.20 33.79 7.54
C ASN A 303 -20.41 33.03 6.47
N SER A 304 -20.66 31.74 6.24
CA SER A 304 -19.92 30.89 5.29
C SER A 304 -18.42 30.73 5.60
N ASP A 305 -17.98 31.04 6.82
CA ASP A 305 -16.62 30.74 7.29
C ASP A 305 -16.48 29.23 7.50
N CYS A 306 -15.53 28.62 6.80
CA CYS A 306 -15.25 27.20 6.91
C CYS A 306 -13.75 26.99 7.11
N PHE A 307 -13.37 26.11 8.03
CA PHE A 307 -11.98 25.76 8.24
C PHE A 307 -11.75 24.30 8.62
N LEU A 308 -10.56 23.80 8.30
CA LEU A 308 -10.05 22.50 8.67
C LEU A 308 -8.84 22.66 9.58
N ILE A 309 -8.83 21.97 10.72
CA ILE A 309 -7.66 21.88 11.62
C ILE A 309 -6.98 20.55 11.38
N MET A 310 -5.72 20.63 10.98
CA MET A 310 -4.87 19.51 10.57
C MET A 310 -3.61 19.47 11.42
N GLU A 311 -2.90 18.33 11.39
CA GLU A 311 -1.56 18.27 11.98
C GLU A 311 -0.63 19.30 11.32
N LYS A 312 0.24 19.90 12.12
CA LYS A 312 1.27 20.84 11.64
C LYS A 312 2.45 20.05 11.08
N MET A 313 2.92 20.44 9.90
CA MET A 313 4.14 19.95 9.25
C MET A 313 5.10 21.13 9.07
N ASP A 314 6.39 20.87 8.87
CA ASP A 314 7.40 21.95 8.87
C ASP A 314 7.39 22.76 7.58
N MET A 315 7.23 22.10 6.43
CA MET A 315 7.21 22.75 5.11
C MET A 315 6.65 21.83 4.02
N GLU A 316 6.41 22.41 2.83
CA GLU A 316 6.16 21.65 1.61
C GLU A 316 7.43 20.96 1.10
N LEU A 317 7.29 19.83 0.42
CA LEU A 317 8.39 19.14 -0.25
C LEU A 317 9.02 20.04 -1.33
N SER A 318 8.21 20.89 -1.99
CA SER A 318 8.68 21.88 -2.96
C SER A 318 9.72 22.84 -2.36
N GLU A 319 9.47 23.31 -1.14
CA GLU A 319 10.35 24.20 -0.40
C GLU A 319 11.57 23.46 0.15
N TYR A 320 11.36 22.25 0.66
CA TYR A 320 12.42 21.38 1.14
C TYR A 320 13.49 21.15 0.04
N LEU A 321 13.08 20.75 -1.16
CA LEU A 321 13.99 20.50 -2.29
C LEU A 321 14.76 21.77 -2.69
N LYS A 322 14.09 22.93 -2.72
CA LYS A 322 14.74 24.23 -2.99
C LYS A 322 15.80 24.58 -1.94
N ARG A 323 15.51 24.38 -0.65
CA ARG A 323 16.46 24.62 0.45
C ARG A 323 17.68 23.70 0.36
N ARG A 324 17.50 22.45 -0.08
CA ARG A 324 18.59 21.50 -0.30
C ARG A 324 19.54 21.96 -1.41
N ILE A 325 19.01 22.41 -2.55
CA ILE A 325 19.82 23.00 -3.62
C ILE A 325 20.55 24.26 -3.14
N ALA A 326 19.83 25.18 -2.49
CA ALA A 326 20.41 26.45 -2.02
C ALA A 326 21.56 26.26 -1.00
N SER A 327 21.59 25.10 -0.34
CA SER A 327 22.63 24.74 0.65
C SER A 327 23.74 23.85 0.07
N ASP A 328 23.77 23.62 -1.25
CA ASP A 328 24.65 22.66 -1.94
C ASP A 328 24.65 21.25 -1.30
N ASP A 329 23.47 20.83 -0.83
CA ASP A 329 23.26 19.58 -0.13
C ASP A 329 22.16 18.81 -0.85
N ARG A 330 22.44 18.30 -2.04
CA ARG A 330 21.43 17.58 -2.84
C ARG A 330 20.91 16.33 -2.11
N THR A 331 19.65 15.99 -2.37
CA THR A 331 19.00 14.81 -1.82
C THR A 331 19.78 13.56 -2.20
N ARG A 332 20.20 12.77 -1.20
CA ARG A 332 20.93 11.52 -1.46
C ARG A 332 19.98 10.49 -2.07
N LEU A 333 20.49 9.58 -2.89
CA LEU A 333 19.66 8.57 -3.56
C LEU A 333 18.78 7.74 -2.59
N LEU A 334 19.32 7.30 -1.45
CA LEU A 334 18.56 6.56 -0.46
C LEU A 334 17.45 7.41 0.17
N GLU A 335 17.75 8.67 0.48
CA GLU A 335 16.76 9.64 0.97
C GLU A 335 15.66 9.90 -0.06
N ALA A 336 16.02 10.08 -1.33
CA ALA A 336 15.08 10.22 -2.44
C ALA A 336 14.15 9.01 -2.54
N VAL A 337 14.68 7.79 -2.49
CA VAL A 337 13.89 6.55 -2.53
C VAL A 337 12.97 6.42 -1.30
N VAL A 338 13.43 6.83 -0.11
CA VAL A 338 12.61 6.85 1.11
C VAL A 338 11.44 7.84 0.97
N ILE A 339 11.68 9.05 0.46
CA ILE A 339 10.62 10.03 0.19
C ILE A 339 9.62 9.49 -0.84
N MET A 340 10.12 8.93 -1.96
CA MET A 340 9.28 8.34 -3.01
C MET A 340 8.42 7.19 -2.47
N LEU A 341 8.98 6.32 -1.64
CA LEU A 341 8.26 5.18 -1.06
C LEU A 341 7.13 5.65 -0.14
N GLN A 342 7.39 6.62 0.73
CA GLN A 342 6.36 7.18 1.62
C GLN A 342 5.20 7.81 0.83
N ILE A 343 5.52 8.57 -0.24
CA ILE A 343 4.50 9.13 -1.14
C ILE A 343 3.73 8.00 -1.83
N ALA A 344 4.42 7.01 -2.40
CA ALA A 344 3.79 5.89 -3.07
C ALA A 344 2.84 5.10 -2.15
N GLU A 345 3.20 4.92 -0.88
CA GLU A 345 2.36 4.28 0.13
C GLU A 345 1.12 5.10 0.47
N GLY A 346 1.26 6.43 0.58
CA GLY A 346 0.12 7.34 0.72
C GLY A 346 -0.85 7.24 -0.46
N VAL A 347 -0.34 7.25 -1.70
CA VAL A 347 -1.19 7.14 -2.90
C VAL A 347 -1.82 5.74 -3.01
N ASN A 348 -1.06 4.69 -2.69
CA ASN A 348 -1.60 3.32 -2.63
C ASN A 348 -2.79 3.25 -1.67
N TYR A 349 -2.69 3.88 -0.49
CA TYR A 349 -3.79 3.92 0.46
C TYR A 349 -4.99 4.70 -0.07
N ILE A 350 -4.79 5.86 -0.71
CA ILE A 350 -5.85 6.63 -1.40
C ILE A 350 -6.56 5.76 -2.44
N HIS A 351 -5.80 5.05 -3.28
CA HIS A 351 -6.35 4.17 -4.32
C HIS A 351 -7.10 2.98 -3.75
N SER A 352 -6.67 2.45 -2.60
CA SER A 352 -7.35 1.35 -1.89
C SER A 352 -8.74 1.76 -1.40
N LYS A 353 -8.97 3.05 -1.12
CA LYS A 353 -10.28 3.63 -0.77
C LYS A 353 -11.13 4.01 -2.00
N HIS A 354 -10.75 3.54 -3.18
CA HIS A 354 -11.38 3.85 -4.47
C HIS A 354 -11.41 5.36 -4.76
N MET A 355 -10.33 6.05 -4.42
CA MET A 355 -10.11 7.48 -4.66
C MET A 355 -8.88 7.71 -5.53
N ALA A 356 -8.79 8.88 -6.15
CA ALA A 356 -7.60 9.36 -6.85
C ALA A 356 -7.36 10.82 -6.46
N HIS A 357 -6.09 11.21 -6.29
CA HIS A 357 -5.71 12.52 -5.77
C HIS A 357 -5.86 13.62 -6.84
N ARG A 358 -5.39 13.36 -8.06
CA ARG A 358 -5.53 14.20 -9.28
C ARG A 358 -4.73 15.51 -9.32
N ASP A 359 -4.08 15.93 -8.23
CA ASP A 359 -3.10 17.04 -8.23
C ASP A 359 -1.85 16.69 -7.42
N LEU A 360 -1.24 15.54 -7.70
CA LEU A 360 0.02 15.16 -7.05
C LEU A 360 1.17 16.03 -7.58
N LYS A 361 1.82 16.76 -6.67
CA LYS A 361 3.00 17.60 -6.90
C LYS A 361 3.76 17.81 -5.58
N PRO A 362 5.03 18.25 -5.59
CA PRO A 362 5.77 18.54 -4.36
C PRO A 362 5.11 19.60 -3.47
N GLY A 363 4.35 20.53 -4.02
CA GLY A 363 3.60 21.52 -3.22
C GLY A 363 2.42 20.93 -2.43
N ASN A 364 1.95 19.72 -2.80
CA ASN A 364 0.88 19.00 -2.11
C ASN A 364 1.42 17.83 -1.27
N VAL A 365 2.72 17.82 -1.02
CA VAL A 365 3.39 16.86 -0.11
C VAL A 365 4.07 17.68 0.97
N LEU A 366 3.79 17.37 2.23
CA LEU A 366 4.35 18.04 3.39
C LEU A 366 5.42 17.17 4.05
N VAL A 367 6.45 17.80 4.60
CA VAL A 367 7.56 17.13 5.28
C VAL A 367 7.79 17.67 6.68
N THR A 368 8.14 16.77 7.60
CA THR A 368 8.75 17.12 8.89
C THR A 368 10.25 16.86 8.78
N VAL A 369 11.07 17.83 9.19
CA VAL A 369 12.52 17.80 9.06
C VAL A 369 13.15 17.64 10.45
N GLU A 370 13.98 16.62 10.63
CA GLU A 370 14.78 16.49 11.85
C GLU A 370 16.10 17.26 11.76
N ASP A 371 16.51 17.84 12.89
CA ASP A 371 17.74 18.62 12.99
C ASP A 371 18.99 17.76 12.72
N ARG A 372 20.05 18.40 12.21
CA ARG A 372 21.30 17.78 11.76
C ARG A 372 22.07 17.06 12.88
N SER A 373 21.73 17.31 14.14
CA SER A 373 22.41 16.77 15.32
C SER A 373 22.26 15.25 15.50
N SER A 374 21.29 14.59 14.85
CA SER A 374 20.98 13.16 15.01
C SER A 374 21.56 12.22 13.92
N GLN A 375 22.45 12.67 13.04
CA GLN A 375 23.02 11.89 11.91
C GLN A 375 21.98 11.07 11.09
N PRO A 376 20.86 11.65 10.59
CA PRO A 376 19.92 10.87 9.80
C PRO A 376 20.40 10.53 8.38
N ILE A 377 20.01 9.36 7.85
CA ILE A 377 20.13 9.05 6.42
C ILE A 377 19.16 9.93 5.60
N SER A 378 17.96 10.17 6.13
CA SER A 378 16.94 11.06 5.57
C SER A 378 16.66 12.20 6.54
N ARG A 379 16.77 13.45 6.09
CA ARG A 379 16.34 14.61 6.88
C ARG A 379 14.83 14.80 6.86
N ALA A 380 14.17 14.36 5.78
CA ALA A 380 12.71 14.30 5.72
C ALA A 380 12.24 13.07 6.52
N HIS A 381 11.90 13.30 7.78
CA HIS A 381 11.52 12.25 8.71
C HIS A 381 10.11 11.70 8.42
N SER A 382 9.14 12.60 8.23
CA SER A 382 7.75 12.25 7.93
C SER A 382 7.32 12.91 6.63
N VAL A 383 6.78 12.15 5.69
CA VAL A 383 6.29 12.63 4.39
C VAL A 383 4.80 12.31 4.27
N LYS A 384 3.98 13.35 4.05
CA LYS A 384 2.51 13.23 4.03
C LYS A 384 1.87 13.96 2.87
N ILE A 385 0.91 13.32 2.21
CA ILE A 385 0.13 13.92 1.13
C ILE A 385 -0.94 14.85 1.74
N ALA A 386 -1.11 16.03 1.17
CA ALA A 386 -2.06 17.06 1.57
C ALA A 386 -2.82 17.62 0.36
N ASP A 387 -3.77 18.52 0.64
CA ASP A 387 -4.60 19.23 -0.35
C ASP A 387 -5.50 18.32 -1.20
N PHE A 388 -6.57 17.84 -0.57
CA PHE A 388 -7.52 16.90 -1.20
C PHE A 388 -8.66 17.61 -1.95
N GLY A 389 -8.58 18.92 -2.19
CA GLY A 389 -9.63 19.73 -2.81
C GLY A 389 -10.03 19.32 -4.24
N LEU A 390 -9.24 18.48 -4.92
CA LEU A 390 -9.54 17.95 -6.26
C LEU A 390 -9.80 16.43 -6.27
N THR A 391 -9.82 15.80 -5.10
CA THR A 391 -9.98 14.35 -4.94
C THR A 391 -11.36 13.89 -5.39
N LYS A 392 -11.45 12.73 -6.03
CA LYS A 392 -12.73 12.13 -6.47
C LYS A 392 -12.94 10.72 -5.94
N THR A 393 -14.19 10.41 -5.61
CA THR A 393 -14.68 9.08 -5.22
C THR A 393 -15.41 8.41 -6.37
N ARG A 394 -15.25 7.09 -6.53
CA ARG A 394 -16.13 6.29 -7.40
C ARG A 394 -17.50 6.14 -6.72
N ASN A 395 -18.55 6.83 -7.19
CA ASN A 395 -19.91 6.61 -6.70
C ASN A 395 -20.52 5.38 -7.40
N ALA A 396 -21.22 4.51 -6.66
CA ALA A 396 -21.79 3.27 -7.17
C ALA A 396 -22.84 3.46 -8.29
N SER A 397 -23.36 4.68 -8.45
CA SER A 397 -24.40 5.04 -9.44
C SER A 397 -23.92 6.00 -10.54
N ARG A 398 -22.65 6.44 -10.54
CA ARG A 398 -22.09 7.32 -11.57
C ARG A 398 -20.74 6.80 -12.03
N THR A 399 -20.60 6.59 -13.34
CA THR A 399 -19.29 6.36 -13.96
C THR A 399 -18.39 7.58 -13.73
N TYR A 400 -17.09 7.41 -13.88
CA TYR A 400 -16.12 8.52 -13.94
C TYR A 400 -16.41 9.51 -15.10
N ALA A 401 -17.58 9.52 -15.73
CA ALA A 401 -17.90 10.29 -16.93
C ALA A 401 -18.38 11.73 -16.65
N ASP A 402 -18.86 12.07 -15.44
CA ASP A 402 -19.40 13.41 -15.14
C ASP A 402 -18.32 14.48 -14.80
N GLN A 403 -17.11 14.42 -15.37
CA GLN A 403 -15.99 15.21 -14.83
C GLN A 403 -15.81 16.60 -15.44
N THR A 404 -15.54 17.59 -14.60
CA THR A 404 -14.69 18.74 -14.94
C THR A 404 -13.25 18.27 -15.05
N PHE A 405 -12.66 18.36 -16.25
CA PHE A 405 -11.34 17.78 -16.60
C PHE A 405 -10.18 18.80 -16.58
N ASN A 406 -10.48 20.09 -16.44
CA ASN A 406 -9.50 21.18 -16.54
C ASN A 406 -8.88 21.56 -15.18
N THR A 407 -8.45 20.57 -14.39
CA THR A 407 -7.98 20.78 -13.01
C THR A 407 -6.62 20.12 -12.76
N GLY A 408 -5.73 20.83 -12.05
CA GLY A 408 -4.40 20.34 -11.66
C GLY A 408 -3.28 21.29 -12.12
N THR A 409 -2.06 21.00 -11.70
CA THR A 409 -0.88 21.81 -12.06
C THR A 409 -0.27 21.28 -13.37
N THR A 410 -0.23 22.12 -14.41
CA THR A 410 0.08 21.70 -15.81
C THR A 410 1.31 20.79 -15.94
N LYS A 411 2.37 21.05 -15.18
CA LYS A 411 3.62 20.27 -15.20
C LYS A 411 3.44 18.79 -14.86
N TYR A 412 2.49 18.45 -14.00
CA TYR A 412 2.30 17.10 -13.49
C TYR A 412 1.11 16.39 -14.15
N MET A 413 0.42 17.04 -15.10
CA MET A 413 -0.74 16.47 -15.77
C MET A 413 -0.36 15.37 -16.76
N ALA A 414 -1.05 14.24 -16.68
CA ALA A 414 -0.87 13.12 -17.61
C ALA A 414 -1.34 13.48 -19.04
N PRO A 415 -0.72 12.91 -20.10
CA PRO A 415 -1.03 13.26 -21.49
C PRO A 415 -2.50 13.04 -21.85
N GLU A 416 -3.15 12.00 -21.32
CA GLU A 416 -4.58 11.75 -21.51
C GLU A 416 -5.47 12.83 -20.88
N VAL A 417 -5.06 13.39 -19.74
CA VAL A 417 -5.78 14.48 -19.07
C VAL A 417 -5.69 15.76 -19.90
N ILE A 418 -4.52 16.08 -20.44
CA ILE A 418 -4.31 17.24 -21.31
C ILE A 418 -5.04 17.10 -22.65
N LYS A 419 -5.19 15.87 -23.18
CA LYS A 419 -5.97 15.60 -24.39
C LYS A 419 -7.47 15.80 -24.16
N ALA A 420 -7.97 15.41 -22.98
CA ALA A 420 -9.39 15.54 -22.61
C ALA A 420 -9.86 17.00 -22.46
N GLU A 421 -8.97 17.96 -22.19
CA GLU A 421 -9.34 19.38 -22.04
C GLU A 421 -10.03 19.97 -23.27
N GLY A 422 -9.83 19.41 -24.47
CA GLY A 422 -10.43 19.90 -25.72
C GLY A 422 -11.55 19.03 -26.29
N ASP A 423 -11.73 17.80 -25.79
CA ASP A 423 -12.75 16.85 -26.26
C ASP A 423 -13.04 15.80 -25.16
N PRO A 424 -13.93 16.12 -24.20
CA PRO A 424 -14.22 15.27 -23.04
C PRO A 424 -14.81 13.90 -23.41
N ASP A 425 -15.54 13.83 -24.53
CA ASP A 425 -16.29 12.65 -24.95
C ASP A 425 -15.39 11.55 -25.57
N LYS A 426 -14.15 11.88 -25.93
CA LYS A 426 -13.20 10.95 -26.59
C LYS A 426 -12.08 10.44 -25.70
N ALA A 427 -11.92 10.93 -24.47
CA ALA A 427 -10.81 10.55 -23.62
C ALA A 427 -11.16 9.40 -22.66
N VAL A 428 -10.60 8.21 -22.88
CA VAL A 428 -10.59 7.16 -21.85
C VAL A 428 -9.65 7.61 -20.73
N LEU A 429 -10.20 7.90 -19.56
CA LEU A 429 -9.44 8.43 -18.42
C LEU A 429 -9.45 7.45 -17.26
N ASN A 430 -8.27 7.19 -16.72
CA ASN A 430 -8.10 6.45 -15.48
C ASN A 430 -7.38 7.35 -14.46
N PRO A 431 -8.12 8.04 -13.56
CA PRO A 431 -7.52 8.97 -12.60
C PRO A 431 -6.41 8.37 -11.73
N ARG A 432 -6.50 7.06 -11.41
CA ARG A 432 -5.45 6.36 -10.65
C ARG A 432 -4.17 6.16 -11.46
N LYS A 433 -4.27 5.95 -12.78
CA LYS A 433 -3.11 5.89 -13.68
C LYS A 433 -2.58 7.28 -14.02
N ALA A 434 -3.41 8.31 -13.96
CA ALA A 434 -2.97 9.70 -14.03
C ALA A 434 -2.12 10.08 -12.80
N ASP A 435 -2.51 9.66 -11.59
CA ASP A 435 -1.69 9.83 -10.38
C ASP A 435 -0.30 9.16 -10.52
N SER A 436 -0.20 8.00 -11.20
CA SER A 436 1.09 7.34 -11.48
C SER A 436 2.01 8.19 -12.36
N TYR A 437 1.45 8.89 -13.35
CA TYR A 437 2.20 9.85 -14.17
C TYR A 437 2.68 11.04 -13.33
N SER A 438 1.78 11.66 -12.56
CA SER A 438 2.13 12.80 -11.71
C SER A 438 3.22 12.43 -10.69
N PHE A 439 3.14 11.23 -10.12
CA PHE A 439 4.18 10.67 -9.25
C PHE A 439 5.53 10.54 -9.95
N ALA A 440 5.59 10.05 -11.19
CA ALA A 440 6.84 9.94 -11.95
C ALA A 440 7.52 11.30 -12.21
N ILE A 441 6.75 12.32 -12.57
CA ILE A 441 7.27 13.69 -12.75
C ILE A 441 7.81 14.22 -11.41
N MET A 442 7.12 13.95 -10.31
CA MET A 442 7.59 14.29 -8.97
C MET A 442 8.88 13.54 -8.59
N CYS A 443 9.03 12.27 -8.97
CA CYS A 443 10.25 11.51 -8.74
C CYS A 443 11.46 12.16 -9.43
N SER A 444 11.29 12.67 -10.66
CA SER A 444 12.33 13.42 -11.35
C SER A 444 12.80 14.63 -10.54
N GLU A 445 11.85 15.43 -10.04
CA GLU A 445 12.15 16.61 -9.20
C GLU A 445 12.75 16.24 -7.84
N ILE A 446 12.37 15.11 -7.24
CA ILE A 446 12.99 14.62 -5.99
C ILE A 446 14.45 14.23 -6.21
N LEU A 447 14.79 13.66 -7.37
CA LEU A 447 16.15 13.23 -7.70
C LEU A 447 17.08 14.40 -8.02
N THR A 448 16.59 15.37 -8.79
CA THR A 448 17.42 16.50 -9.24
C THR A 448 17.34 17.68 -8.28
N GLY A 449 16.23 17.83 -7.57
CA GLY A 449 15.80 19.03 -6.86
C GLY A 449 15.32 20.15 -7.78
N GLU A 450 15.46 19.99 -9.10
CA GLU A 450 15.26 21.02 -10.12
C GLU A 450 13.88 20.89 -10.76
N ASP A 451 13.43 21.96 -11.40
CA ASP A 451 12.17 21.93 -12.16
C ASP A 451 12.25 20.87 -13.28
N PRO A 452 11.33 19.88 -13.32
CA PRO A 452 11.44 18.75 -14.24
C PRO A 452 11.38 19.15 -15.72
N PHE A 453 10.88 20.34 -16.05
CA PHE A 453 10.83 20.86 -17.42
C PHE A 453 11.63 22.16 -17.59
N GLY A 454 12.43 22.58 -16.60
CA GLY A 454 13.20 23.82 -16.64
C GLY A 454 12.37 25.04 -17.06
N GLU A 455 12.89 25.81 -18.02
CA GLU A 455 12.20 27.00 -18.56
C GLU A 455 10.91 26.67 -19.32
N LEU A 456 10.78 25.47 -19.90
CA LEU A 456 9.52 25.03 -20.53
C LEU A 456 8.41 24.90 -19.48
N GLY A 457 8.76 24.57 -18.23
CA GLY A 457 7.83 24.53 -17.10
C GLY A 457 7.08 25.84 -16.86
N ARG A 458 7.62 26.98 -17.30
CA ARG A 458 7.00 28.32 -17.17
C ARG A 458 6.05 28.67 -18.32
N ARG A 459 5.94 27.81 -19.35
CA ARG A 459 5.13 28.04 -20.56
C ARG A 459 4.08 26.93 -20.71
N PRO A 460 2.94 26.99 -19.99
CA PRO A 460 1.96 25.90 -19.93
C PRO A 460 1.45 25.44 -21.30
N GLY A 461 1.20 26.37 -22.23
CA GLY A 461 0.70 26.04 -23.57
C GLY A 461 1.71 25.24 -24.41
N GLU A 462 2.99 25.59 -24.33
CA GLU A 462 4.08 24.87 -25.01
C GLU A 462 4.36 23.54 -24.34
N LEU A 463 4.43 23.51 -23.00
CA LEU A 463 4.60 22.28 -22.24
C LEU A 463 3.52 21.24 -22.56
N LYS A 464 2.26 21.66 -22.69
CA LYS A 464 1.16 20.78 -23.09
C LYS A 464 1.37 20.17 -24.49
N LYS A 465 2.01 20.89 -25.42
CA LYS A 465 2.35 20.36 -26.76
C LYS A 465 3.47 19.32 -26.66
N GLU A 466 4.52 19.61 -25.90
CA GLU A 466 5.66 18.71 -25.70
C GLU A 466 5.23 17.40 -25.01
N VAL A 467 4.42 17.47 -23.96
CA VAL A 467 3.88 16.27 -23.29
C VAL A 467 3.00 15.44 -24.23
N LYS A 468 2.21 16.08 -25.11
CA LYS A 468 1.42 15.39 -26.14
C LYS A 468 2.30 14.72 -27.20
N ALA A 469 3.49 15.26 -27.47
CA ALA A 469 4.50 14.70 -28.36
C ALA A 469 5.38 13.62 -27.67
N ASP A 470 4.98 13.17 -26.48
CA ASP A 470 5.66 12.16 -25.67
C ASP A 470 7.03 12.57 -25.09
N ASN A 471 7.34 13.87 -25.07
CA ASN A 471 8.55 14.38 -24.42
C ASN A 471 8.42 14.31 -22.88
N ARG A 472 9.53 13.98 -22.20
CA ARG A 472 9.62 13.75 -20.75
C ARG A 472 10.87 14.42 -20.16
N PRO A 473 10.90 14.68 -18.84
CA PRO A 473 12.10 15.13 -18.14
C PRO A 473 13.29 14.18 -18.34
N ASN A 474 14.49 14.73 -18.41
CA ASN A 474 15.72 13.93 -18.37
C ASN A 474 16.02 13.51 -16.93
N LEU A 475 16.24 12.22 -16.72
CA LEU A 475 16.72 11.69 -15.44
C LEU A 475 18.25 11.72 -15.43
N SER A 476 18.85 12.05 -14.28
CA SER A 476 20.31 12.05 -14.11
C SER A 476 20.93 10.71 -14.51
N GLU A 477 22.12 10.74 -15.10
CA GLU A 477 22.93 9.55 -15.38
C GLU A 477 23.37 8.81 -14.11
N ASP A 478 23.39 9.50 -12.95
CA ASP A 478 23.66 8.89 -11.65
C ASP A 478 22.45 8.11 -11.07
N CYS A 479 21.30 8.16 -11.74
CA CYS A 479 20.10 7.42 -11.33
C CYS A 479 20.25 5.94 -11.72
N PRO A 480 20.18 4.99 -10.76
CA PRO A 480 20.34 3.57 -11.09
C PRO A 480 19.29 3.10 -12.10
N GLN A 481 19.71 2.22 -13.03
CA GLN A 481 18.88 1.81 -14.16
C GLN A 481 17.51 1.26 -13.74
N ARG A 482 17.44 0.50 -12.64
CA ARG A 482 16.16 -0.01 -12.13
C ARG A 482 15.20 1.08 -11.66
N LEU A 483 15.70 2.13 -11.00
CA LEU A 483 14.87 3.26 -10.58
C LEU A 483 14.46 4.10 -11.80
N LYS A 484 15.38 4.32 -12.75
CA LYS A 484 15.12 4.98 -14.03
C LYS A 484 13.99 4.29 -14.80
N SER A 485 14.06 2.97 -14.93
CA SER A 485 13.03 2.15 -15.58
C SER A 485 11.67 2.23 -14.89
N LEU A 486 11.62 2.20 -13.56
CA LEU A 486 10.37 2.37 -12.80
C LEU A 486 9.72 3.73 -13.08
N ILE A 487 10.49 4.83 -12.97
CA ILE A 487 9.99 6.17 -13.24
C ILE A 487 9.48 6.26 -14.69
N GLN A 488 10.22 5.67 -15.63
CA GLN A 488 9.84 5.68 -17.05
C GLN A 488 8.55 4.91 -17.35
N ARG A 489 8.33 3.76 -16.71
CA ARG A 489 7.06 3.04 -16.83
C ARG A 489 5.90 3.83 -16.21
N CYS A 490 6.11 4.52 -15.10
CA CYS A 490 5.09 5.34 -14.45
C CYS A 490 4.61 6.53 -15.31
N TRP A 491 5.46 7.12 -16.18
CA TRP A 491 5.06 8.22 -17.08
C TRP A 491 4.80 7.81 -18.54
N ALA A 492 4.62 6.52 -18.82
CA ALA A 492 4.37 6.02 -20.16
C ALA A 492 3.19 6.75 -20.83
N GLY A 493 3.31 7.02 -22.14
CA GLY A 493 2.26 7.70 -22.92
C GLY A 493 0.93 6.94 -22.87
N ASN A 494 0.98 5.61 -22.97
CA ASN A 494 -0.18 4.73 -22.73
C ASN A 494 -0.37 4.49 -21.23
N PHE A 495 -1.51 4.92 -20.68
CA PHE A 495 -1.80 4.75 -19.25
C PHE A 495 -1.99 3.29 -18.81
N HIS A 496 -2.28 2.35 -19.73
CA HIS A 496 -2.38 0.92 -19.41
C HIS A 496 -1.02 0.31 -19.06
N SER A 497 0.05 0.81 -19.67
CA SER A 497 1.43 0.35 -19.45
C SER A 497 2.02 0.83 -18.11
N ARG A 498 1.38 1.81 -17.46
CA ARG A 498 1.85 2.34 -16.16
C ARG A 498 1.57 1.32 -15.07
N PRO A 499 2.48 1.03 -14.14
CA PRO A 499 2.25 0.11 -13.03
C PRO A 499 1.18 0.64 -12.05
N LEU A 500 0.62 -0.23 -11.22
CA LEU A 500 -0.23 0.18 -10.10
C LEU A 500 0.62 0.49 -8.86
N PHE A 501 0.12 1.33 -7.96
CA PHE A 501 0.86 1.71 -6.75
C PHE A 501 1.31 0.55 -5.85
N PRO A 502 0.58 -0.59 -5.71
CA PRO A 502 1.13 -1.77 -5.03
C PRO A 502 2.45 -2.27 -5.64
N GLU A 503 2.55 -2.28 -6.97
CA GLU A 503 3.76 -2.71 -7.70
C GLU A 503 4.88 -1.67 -7.54
N ILE A 504 4.55 -0.39 -7.61
CA ILE A 504 5.48 0.73 -7.39
C ILE A 504 6.07 0.66 -5.98
N CYS A 505 5.24 0.48 -4.94
CA CYS A 505 5.70 0.36 -3.55
C CYS A 505 6.62 -0.86 -3.36
N GLN A 506 6.27 -2.01 -3.96
CA GLN A 506 7.08 -3.21 -3.87
C GLN A 506 8.46 -3.01 -4.50
N GLU A 507 8.52 -2.36 -5.66
CA GLU A 507 9.77 -2.12 -6.36
C GLU A 507 10.64 -1.05 -5.68
N LEU A 508 10.07 0.06 -5.21
CA LEU A 508 10.78 1.07 -4.42
C LEU A 508 11.36 0.48 -3.14
N ARG A 509 10.62 -0.41 -2.48
CA ARG A 509 11.10 -1.10 -1.27
C ARG A 509 12.23 -2.07 -1.58
N TYR A 510 12.18 -2.77 -2.72
CA TYR A 510 13.32 -3.57 -3.19
C TYR A 510 14.55 -2.69 -3.41
N ILE A 511 14.39 -1.55 -4.09
CA ILE A 511 15.48 -0.60 -4.36
C ILE A 511 16.07 -0.10 -3.03
N LYS A 512 15.22 0.29 -2.06
CA LYS A 512 15.65 0.66 -0.70
C LYS A 512 16.50 -0.45 -0.06
N GLY A 513 16.04 -1.71 -0.10
CA GLY A 513 16.77 -2.85 0.46
C GLY A 513 18.15 -3.06 -0.17
N MET A 514 18.27 -2.93 -1.49
CA MET A 514 19.57 -3.05 -2.17
C MET A 514 20.51 -1.91 -1.82
N LEU A 515 20.00 -0.68 -1.70
CA LEU A 515 20.80 0.47 -1.27
C LEU A 515 21.31 0.29 0.16
N LEU A 516 20.49 -0.22 1.08
CA LEU A 516 20.90 -0.49 2.47
C LEU A 516 21.95 -1.59 2.58
N ARG A 517 21.91 -2.58 1.69
CA ARG A 517 22.92 -3.65 1.61
C ARG A 517 24.22 -3.22 0.92
N GLY A 518 24.24 -2.08 0.24
CA GLY A 518 25.36 -1.65 -0.61
C GLY A 518 25.46 -2.40 -1.95
N ASP A 519 24.42 -3.14 -2.35
CA ASP A 519 24.38 -3.98 -3.55
C ASP A 519 24.07 -3.18 -4.84
N ARG A 520 24.77 -2.07 -5.07
CA ARG A 520 24.48 -1.16 -6.21
C ARG A 520 24.52 -1.84 -7.58
N ARG A 521 25.38 -2.84 -7.77
CA ARG A 521 25.47 -3.59 -9.05
C ARG A 521 24.15 -4.25 -9.46
N LYS A 522 23.31 -4.69 -8.50
CA LYS A 522 21.99 -5.27 -8.77
C LYS A 522 20.94 -4.24 -9.21
N LEU A 523 21.23 -2.94 -9.04
CA LEU A 523 20.37 -1.85 -9.48
C LEU A 523 20.68 -1.43 -10.93
N GLU A 524 21.85 -1.79 -11.45
CA GLU A 524 22.28 -1.48 -12.83
C GLU A 524 21.94 -2.58 -13.83
N THR A 525 21.62 -3.79 -13.38
CA THR A 525 21.08 -4.84 -14.25
C THR A 525 19.71 -4.43 -14.76
N GLU A 526 19.56 -4.36 -16.09
CA GLU A 526 18.28 -4.04 -16.73
C GLU A 526 17.18 -4.98 -16.24
N PHE A 527 16.02 -4.39 -15.99
CA PHE A 527 14.79 -5.14 -15.81
C PHE A 527 14.43 -5.76 -17.16
N VAL A 528 14.87 -7.00 -17.41
CA VAL A 528 14.48 -7.75 -18.60
C VAL A 528 13.00 -8.12 -18.47
N SER A 529 12.13 -7.21 -18.87
CA SER A 529 10.82 -7.57 -19.37
C SER A 529 11.07 -8.16 -20.75
N ASN A 530 11.06 -9.49 -20.88
CA ASN A 530 11.10 -10.15 -22.18
C ASN A 530 9.84 -9.77 -22.98
N MET A 531 9.90 -8.65 -23.70
CA MET A 531 9.07 -8.34 -24.85
C MET A 531 10.01 -8.27 -26.04
N VAL A 532 10.04 -9.33 -26.84
CA VAL A 532 10.83 -9.38 -28.08
C VAL A 532 9.98 -8.78 -29.19
N GLU A 533 10.44 -7.68 -29.76
CA GLU A 533 10.15 -7.28 -31.14
C GLU A 533 10.91 -8.21 -32.10
N HIS A 534 10.21 -8.81 -33.07
CA HIS A 534 10.81 -9.13 -34.38
C HIS A 534 9.72 -9.12 -35.47
N GLN A 535 9.76 -8.02 -36.22
CA GLN A 535 9.71 -7.91 -37.68
C GLN A 535 8.60 -8.57 -38.50
N ALA A 536 7.92 -7.67 -39.22
CA ALA A 536 7.35 -7.80 -40.56
C ALA A 536 8.02 -8.86 -41.45
N GLU A 537 7.20 -9.64 -42.16
CA GLU A 537 7.09 -9.58 -43.62
C GLU A 537 6.09 -10.62 -44.15
N SER A 538 5.49 -10.26 -45.29
CA SER A 538 4.89 -11.14 -46.31
C SER A 538 3.39 -11.45 -46.21
N LEU A 539 2.66 -10.85 -47.18
CA LEU A 539 1.74 -11.49 -48.14
C LEU A 539 0.51 -12.23 -47.55
N GLY A 540 -0.73 -11.95 -47.92
CA GLY A 540 -1.28 -11.25 -49.06
C GLY A 540 -2.80 -11.35 -49.01
N GLU A 541 -3.41 -10.65 -49.96
CA GLU A 541 -4.84 -10.50 -50.22
C GLU A 541 -5.64 -11.82 -50.16
N HIS A 542 -6.85 -11.78 -49.58
CA HIS A 542 -8.08 -11.99 -50.37
C HIS A 542 -9.35 -11.63 -49.59
N SER A 543 -10.20 -10.93 -50.33
CA SER A 543 -11.55 -10.46 -50.08
C SER A 543 -12.63 -11.55 -50.18
N ILE A 544 -13.88 -11.15 -49.86
CA ILE A 544 -15.20 -11.79 -50.13
C ILE A 544 -15.68 -12.64 -48.94
N GLY A 545 -16.90 -12.50 -48.40
CA GLY A 545 -18.09 -11.78 -48.85
C GLY A 545 -19.23 -11.91 -47.83
N GLU A 546 -20.34 -11.26 -48.16
CA GLU A 546 -21.47 -10.85 -47.33
C GLU A 546 -22.45 -11.96 -46.88
N SER A 547 -23.25 -11.57 -45.86
CA SER A 547 -24.69 -11.79 -45.64
C SER A 547 -25.26 -13.19 -45.36
N HIS A 548 -25.94 -13.36 -44.21
CA HIS A 548 -27.41 -13.16 -44.13
C HIS A 548 -27.97 -13.36 -42.70
N GLU A 549 -29.02 -12.57 -42.45
CA GLU A 549 -29.89 -12.50 -41.27
C GLU A 549 -30.70 -13.79 -41.00
N GLY A 550 -31.13 -14.00 -39.74
CA GLY A 550 -32.37 -14.76 -39.51
C GLY A 550 -32.64 -15.35 -38.12
N LYS A 551 -33.31 -14.55 -37.27
CA LYS A 551 -34.42 -14.92 -36.36
C LYS A 551 -34.21 -15.78 -35.09
N GLN A 552 -34.54 -15.10 -33.98
CA GLN A 552 -35.06 -15.57 -32.69
C GLN A 552 -35.90 -16.86 -32.71
N VAL A 553 -35.66 -17.75 -31.73
CA VAL A 553 -36.70 -18.42 -30.95
C VAL A 553 -36.24 -18.56 -29.49
N SER A 554 -37.18 -18.29 -28.58
CA SER A 554 -37.06 -18.18 -27.13
C SER A 554 -37.53 -19.44 -26.38
N VAL A 555 -37.04 -19.55 -25.12
CA VAL A 555 -37.63 -20.23 -23.93
C VAL A 555 -37.31 -21.72 -23.71
N ALA A 556 -36.53 -22.05 -22.67
CA ALA A 556 -37.06 -22.64 -21.42
C ALA A 556 -35.99 -23.02 -20.34
N ALA A 557 -36.27 -22.51 -19.13
CA ALA A 557 -36.10 -23.05 -17.77
C ALA A 557 -34.73 -23.04 -17.04
N PRO A 558 -34.71 -22.65 -15.73
CA PRO A 558 -33.50 -22.40 -14.96
C PRO A 558 -33.03 -23.66 -14.21
N ALA A 559 -31.73 -23.96 -14.29
CA ALA A 559 -31.12 -24.98 -13.44
C ALA A 559 -30.83 -24.42 -12.04
N ILE A 560 -31.51 -25.05 -11.09
CA ILE A 560 -31.47 -24.97 -9.62
C ILE A 560 -30.05 -24.76 -9.06
N SER A 561 -29.90 -23.72 -8.23
CA SER A 561 -28.71 -23.44 -7.42
C SER A 561 -28.54 -24.47 -6.29
N PRO A 562 -27.36 -25.11 -6.15
CA PRO A 562 -26.96 -25.72 -4.88
C PRO A 562 -26.51 -24.60 -3.94
N ARG A 563 -27.31 -24.37 -2.89
CA ARG A 563 -26.94 -23.52 -1.75
C ARG A 563 -25.71 -24.12 -1.04
N GLY A 564 -24.74 -23.26 -0.69
CA GLY A 564 -23.88 -23.52 0.48
C GLY A 564 -22.36 -23.58 0.28
N ILE A 565 -21.77 -22.90 -0.71
CA ILE A 565 -20.30 -22.72 -0.75
C ILE A 565 -19.98 -21.22 -0.89
N ARG A 566 -19.44 -20.59 0.17
CA ARG A 566 -18.85 -19.24 0.09
C ARG A 566 -17.62 -19.32 -0.84
N GLN A 567 -17.74 -18.84 -2.07
CA GLN A 567 -16.69 -18.77 -3.10
C GLN A 567 -15.87 -17.47 -2.95
N GLY A 568 -14.53 -17.55 -3.06
CA GLY A 568 -13.58 -16.41 -3.03
C GLY A 568 -13.03 -16.09 -4.43
N PRO A 569 -12.28 -14.97 -4.64
CA PRO A 569 -12.46 -14.13 -5.82
C PRO A 569 -11.35 -14.28 -6.88
N TRP A 570 -11.42 -15.32 -7.71
CA TRP A 570 -10.85 -15.25 -9.06
C TRP A 570 -11.84 -15.90 -10.02
N GLY A 571 -12.37 -15.13 -10.96
CA GLY A 571 -13.10 -15.69 -12.10
C GLY A 571 -14.60 -15.43 -12.21
N ARG A 572 -15.15 -14.40 -11.56
CA ARG A 572 -16.47 -13.84 -11.96
C ARG A 572 -16.46 -12.31 -11.93
N ASP A 573 -15.65 -11.73 -12.82
CA ASP A 573 -15.92 -10.37 -13.31
C ASP A 573 -17.01 -10.48 -14.40
N GLU A 574 -17.87 -9.48 -14.55
CA GLU A 574 -18.91 -9.49 -15.60
C GLU A 574 -18.29 -9.75 -16.98
N PRO A 575 -18.91 -10.60 -17.83
CA PRO A 575 -18.37 -10.88 -19.16
C PRO A 575 -18.15 -9.58 -19.94
N HIS A 576 -17.01 -9.51 -20.62
CA HIS A 576 -16.56 -8.32 -21.32
C HIS A 576 -17.59 -7.91 -22.36
N LYS A 577 -18.10 -6.67 -22.25
CA LYS A 577 -19.28 -6.18 -23.00
C LYS A 577 -19.17 -6.25 -24.53
N LYS A 578 -17.95 -6.36 -25.07
CA LYS A 578 -17.71 -6.50 -26.53
C LYS A 578 -17.51 -7.94 -26.99
N THR A 579 -17.00 -8.83 -26.14
CA THR A 579 -16.59 -10.19 -26.54
C THR A 579 -17.45 -11.28 -25.90
N GLY A 580 -18.26 -10.97 -24.88
CA GLY A 580 -19.11 -11.93 -24.17
C GLY A 580 -18.34 -12.90 -23.25
N LEU A 581 -17.01 -12.87 -23.29
CA LEU A 581 -16.12 -13.75 -22.55
C LEU A 581 -15.72 -13.17 -21.19
N PHE A 582 -15.41 -14.06 -20.25
CA PHE A 582 -14.81 -13.66 -18.98
C PHE A 582 -13.33 -13.30 -19.16
N ASP A 583 -12.80 -12.36 -18.35
CA ASP A 583 -11.41 -11.84 -18.39
C ASP A 583 -10.28 -12.89 -18.18
N HIS A 584 -10.62 -14.18 -18.15
CA HIS A 584 -9.75 -15.31 -17.89
C HIS A 584 -10.09 -16.54 -18.73
N VAL A 585 -10.88 -16.33 -19.78
CA VAL A 585 -11.15 -17.27 -20.86
C VAL A 585 -10.64 -16.60 -22.13
N ALA A 586 -9.80 -17.29 -22.89
CA ALA A 586 -9.21 -16.76 -24.12
C ALA A 586 -9.09 -17.87 -25.17
N ASP A 587 -8.93 -17.50 -26.44
CA ASP A 587 -8.92 -18.43 -27.58
C ASP A 587 -7.81 -19.49 -27.46
N SER A 588 -6.66 -19.11 -26.88
CA SER A 588 -5.60 -20.06 -26.55
C SER A 588 -4.75 -19.61 -25.35
N ILE A 589 -4.03 -20.59 -24.79
CA ILE A 589 -3.04 -20.38 -23.73
C ILE A 589 -1.66 -20.55 -24.35
N LYS A 590 -0.85 -19.50 -24.30
CA LYS A 590 0.48 -19.46 -24.94
C LYS A 590 1.59 -19.99 -24.04
N TRP A 591 1.51 -19.69 -22.75
CA TRP A 591 2.50 -20.12 -21.78
C TRP A 591 1.93 -20.17 -20.37
N MET A 592 2.56 -20.97 -19.52
CA MET A 592 2.26 -21.04 -18.09
C MET A 592 3.54 -20.94 -17.28
N ARG A 593 3.44 -20.33 -16.10
CA ARG A 593 4.54 -20.19 -15.15
C ARG A 593 4.06 -20.66 -13.79
N LEU A 594 4.76 -21.62 -13.21
CA LEU A 594 4.41 -22.25 -11.94
C LEU A 594 5.57 -22.20 -10.96
N LYS A 595 5.25 -22.10 -9.67
CA LYS A 595 6.22 -22.19 -8.57
C LYS A 595 5.71 -23.14 -7.48
N TYR A 596 6.57 -24.06 -7.08
CA TYR A 596 6.33 -24.94 -5.94
C TYR A 596 7.09 -24.45 -4.71
N GLN A 597 6.40 -24.37 -3.58
CA GLN A 597 6.94 -24.01 -2.28
C GLN A 597 7.12 -25.29 -1.45
N GLN A 598 8.20 -25.38 -0.67
CA GLN A 598 8.52 -26.58 0.13
C GLN A 598 8.02 -26.48 1.59
N SER A 599 7.74 -25.28 2.09
CA SER A 599 7.31 -25.05 3.47
C SER A 599 6.38 -23.83 3.59
N PRO A 600 5.07 -24.04 3.83
CA PRO A 600 4.36 -25.31 3.70
C PRO A 600 4.41 -25.85 2.26
N PRO A 601 4.47 -27.18 2.05
CA PRO A 601 4.60 -27.76 0.71
C PRO A 601 3.33 -27.53 -0.12
N GLY A 602 3.47 -26.97 -1.33
CA GLY A 602 2.33 -26.70 -2.22
C GLY A 602 2.65 -25.75 -3.38
N VAL A 603 1.73 -25.64 -4.35
CA VAL A 603 1.85 -24.69 -5.46
C VAL A 603 1.64 -23.27 -4.94
N GLY A 604 2.70 -22.46 -4.93
CA GLY A 604 2.70 -21.10 -4.38
C GLY A 604 2.49 -20.00 -5.42
N PHE A 605 2.63 -20.31 -6.71
CA PHE A 605 2.39 -19.35 -7.78
C PHE A 605 1.94 -20.06 -9.06
N LEU A 606 0.95 -19.47 -9.72
CA LEU A 606 0.49 -19.85 -11.05
C LEU A 606 0.19 -18.58 -11.83
N GLU A 607 0.81 -18.43 -12.99
CA GLU A 607 0.57 -17.34 -13.94
C GLU A 607 0.42 -17.91 -15.34
N VAL A 608 -0.54 -17.37 -16.09
CA VAL A 608 -0.94 -17.91 -17.39
C VAL A 608 -0.99 -16.76 -18.39
N GLY A 609 -0.33 -16.95 -19.52
CA GLY A 609 -0.38 -16.06 -20.67
C GLY A 609 -1.44 -16.51 -21.67
N TYR A 610 -2.39 -15.63 -21.94
CA TYR A 610 -3.56 -15.85 -22.78
C TYR A 610 -3.43 -15.08 -24.10
N VAL A 611 -4.05 -15.62 -25.15
CA VAL A 611 -4.20 -14.96 -26.45
C VAL A 611 -5.68 -14.95 -26.81
N SER A 612 -6.24 -13.77 -27.07
CA SER A 612 -7.60 -13.62 -27.60
C SER A 612 -7.57 -12.63 -28.77
N GLY A 613 -7.92 -13.10 -29.96
CA GLY A 613 -7.64 -12.41 -31.22
C GLY A 613 -6.17 -12.02 -31.33
N ASP A 614 -5.90 -10.76 -31.66
CA ASP A 614 -4.54 -10.19 -31.76
C ASP A 614 -3.96 -9.71 -30.41
N MET A 615 -4.68 -9.90 -29.30
CA MET A 615 -4.28 -9.40 -27.98
C MET A 615 -3.70 -10.51 -27.11
N GLU A 616 -2.52 -10.25 -26.54
CA GLU A 616 -1.92 -11.08 -25.49
C GLU A 616 -2.10 -10.42 -24.13
N PHE A 617 -2.54 -11.20 -23.13
CA PHE A 617 -2.65 -10.73 -21.75
C PHE A 617 -2.23 -11.82 -20.77
N THR A 618 -1.98 -11.44 -19.52
CA THR A 618 -1.47 -12.37 -18.49
C THR A 618 -2.31 -12.29 -17.24
N ARG A 619 -2.52 -13.44 -16.57
CA ARG A 619 -3.21 -13.51 -15.28
C ARG A 619 -2.43 -14.35 -14.28
N ALA A 620 -2.19 -13.77 -13.10
CA ALA A 620 -1.61 -14.48 -11.97
C ALA A 620 -2.71 -14.88 -10.98
N TYR A 621 -2.64 -16.09 -10.45
CA TYR A 621 -3.69 -16.74 -9.64
C TYR A 621 -3.31 -16.89 -8.16
N CYS A 622 -2.05 -16.64 -7.79
CA CYS A 622 -1.55 -16.67 -6.41
C CYS A 622 -0.52 -15.56 -6.16
N GLN A 623 -0.33 -15.21 -4.88
CA GLN A 623 0.72 -14.27 -4.47
C GLN A 623 2.09 -14.94 -4.64
N ASN A 624 3.02 -14.29 -5.36
CA ASN A 624 4.37 -14.81 -5.58
C ASN A 624 5.16 -14.89 -4.25
N ILE A 625 5.10 -16.04 -3.57
CA ILE A 625 5.75 -16.30 -2.28
C ILE A 625 6.81 -17.42 -2.42
N ILE A 626 7.67 -17.52 -1.40
CA ILE A 626 9.00 -18.16 -1.30
C ILE A 626 9.13 -19.54 -1.97
N GLY A 627 10.22 -19.76 -2.72
CA GLY A 627 10.56 -21.05 -3.33
C GLY A 627 11.67 -20.93 -4.39
N THR A 628 12.52 -21.94 -4.48
CA THR A 628 13.85 -21.82 -5.10
C THR A 628 13.88 -21.93 -6.63
N THR A 629 12.80 -22.35 -7.29
CA THR A 629 12.73 -22.46 -8.75
C THR A 629 11.31 -22.31 -9.30
N TRP A 630 11.16 -21.45 -10.31
CA TRP A 630 9.98 -21.39 -11.18
C TRP A 630 10.16 -22.27 -12.41
N ARG A 631 9.06 -22.77 -12.96
CA ARG A 631 9.02 -23.51 -14.22
C ARG A 631 8.13 -22.76 -15.19
N THR A 632 8.66 -22.43 -16.35
CA THR A 632 7.89 -21.85 -17.45
C THR A 632 7.68 -22.91 -18.52
N ILE A 633 6.43 -23.09 -18.90
CA ILE A 633 5.99 -23.91 -20.02
C ILE A 633 5.65 -22.93 -21.13
N GLN A 634 6.36 -23.00 -22.26
CA GLN A 634 5.93 -22.37 -23.49
C GLN A 634 5.29 -23.44 -24.37
N PHE A 635 4.07 -23.19 -24.81
CA PHE A 635 3.34 -24.07 -25.71
C PHE A 635 3.71 -23.73 -27.16
N ALA A 636 3.83 -24.75 -28.01
CA ALA A 636 3.91 -24.54 -29.44
C ALA A 636 2.59 -23.95 -29.99
N PRO A 637 2.57 -23.31 -31.16
CA PRO A 637 1.37 -22.65 -31.70
C PRO A 637 0.11 -23.54 -31.80
N ASP A 638 0.29 -24.85 -32.01
CA ASP A 638 -0.77 -25.86 -32.09
C ASP A 638 -0.90 -26.72 -30.81
N GLU A 639 -0.13 -26.39 -29.76
CA GLU A 639 -0.16 -27.11 -28.49
C GLU A 639 -1.20 -26.50 -27.55
N TYR A 640 -2.14 -27.32 -27.09
CA TYR A 640 -3.21 -26.90 -26.17
C TYR A 640 -3.39 -27.88 -25.02
N ILE A 641 -3.89 -27.38 -23.89
CA ILE A 641 -4.09 -28.17 -22.68
C ILE A 641 -5.36 -29.01 -22.83
N LYS A 642 -5.22 -30.34 -22.69
CA LYS A 642 -6.31 -31.33 -22.77
C LYS A 642 -6.86 -31.77 -21.42
N GLN A 643 -6.03 -31.73 -20.39
CA GLN A 643 -6.40 -32.17 -19.05
C GLN A 643 -5.45 -31.61 -18.01
N VAL A 644 -5.97 -31.34 -16.81
CA VAL A 644 -5.19 -30.94 -15.65
C VAL A 644 -5.38 -31.97 -14.55
N THR A 645 -4.29 -32.47 -13.98
CA THR A 645 -4.31 -33.44 -12.87
C THR A 645 -3.40 -32.98 -11.74
N GLY A 646 -3.54 -33.55 -10.55
CA GLY A 646 -2.71 -33.17 -9.41
C GLY A 646 -3.20 -33.76 -8.10
N SER A 647 -2.80 -33.16 -6.99
CA SER A 647 -3.23 -33.54 -5.64
C SER A 647 -3.49 -32.33 -4.75
N VAL A 648 -4.40 -32.49 -3.79
CA VAL A 648 -4.74 -31.49 -2.77
C VAL A 648 -4.45 -32.08 -1.40
N ALA A 649 -3.65 -31.37 -0.60
CA ALA A 649 -3.26 -31.79 0.75
C ALA A 649 -3.74 -30.81 1.81
N SER A 650 -3.97 -31.32 3.03
CA SER A 650 -4.24 -30.51 4.22
C SER A 650 -3.02 -30.53 5.12
N HIS A 651 -2.39 -29.38 5.34
CA HIS A 651 -1.27 -29.21 6.26
C HIS A 651 -1.76 -28.67 7.60
N GLU A 652 -1.49 -29.41 8.68
CA GLU A 652 -1.63 -28.89 10.03
C GLU A 652 -0.42 -28.01 10.33
N VAL A 653 -0.57 -26.70 10.19
CA VAL A 653 0.49 -25.77 10.54
C VAL A 653 0.32 -25.40 12.01
N THR A 654 1.36 -25.70 12.80
CA THR A 654 1.43 -25.28 14.20
C THR A 654 1.73 -23.79 14.21
N VAL A 655 0.72 -22.98 14.50
CA VAL A 655 0.91 -21.56 14.73
C VAL A 655 1.60 -21.44 16.09
N SER A 656 2.79 -20.84 16.13
CA SER A 656 3.74 -20.90 17.24
C SER A 656 3.34 -20.16 18.54
N ASP A 657 2.05 -20.06 18.85
CA ASP A 657 1.52 -19.59 20.16
C ASP A 657 0.09 -20.09 20.46
N SER A 658 -0.32 -21.23 19.91
CA SER A 658 -1.54 -21.86 20.41
C SER A 658 -1.41 -23.36 20.36
N ARG A 659 -1.92 -24.05 21.38
CA ARG A 659 -2.11 -25.51 21.32
C ARG A 659 -3.19 -25.91 20.29
N GLY A 660 -3.53 -25.01 19.35
CA GLY A 660 -4.48 -25.21 18.27
C GLY A 660 -3.75 -25.29 16.94
N LYS A 661 -3.97 -26.37 16.21
CA LYS A 661 -3.48 -26.57 14.85
C LYS A 661 -4.47 -25.95 13.87
N VAL A 662 -4.00 -25.19 12.88
CA VAL A 662 -4.83 -24.69 11.77
C VAL A 662 -4.56 -25.58 10.55
N GLY A 663 -5.62 -26.16 9.99
CA GLY A 663 -5.54 -26.92 8.75
C GLY A 663 -5.55 -25.99 7.53
N LEU A 664 -4.48 -26.02 6.72
CA LEU A 664 -4.38 -25.33 5.44
C LEU A 664 -4.59 -26.34 4.32
N ILE A 665 -5.59 -26.14 3.47
CA ILE A 665 -5.82 -26.96 2.27
C ILE A 665 -5.16 -26.29 1.08
N CYS A 666 -4.31 -27.00 0.35
CA CYS A 666 -3.62 -26.47 -0.83
C CYS A 666 -3.46 -27.51 -1.94
N VAL A 667 -3.26 -27.02 -3.17
CA VAL A 667 -2.82 -27.82 -4.31
C VAL A 667 -1.36 -28.23 -4.08
N ALA A 668 -1.15 -29.48 -3.71
CA ALA A 668 0.15 -30.06 -3.38
C ALA A 668 0.94 -30.49 -4.62
N SER A 669 0.25 -30.79 -5.72
CA SER A 669 0.88 -31.02 -7.03
C SER A 669 -0.03 -30.62 -8.17
N LEU A 670 0.58 -30.29 -9.31
CA LEU A 670 -0.12 -29.98 -10.56
C LEU A 670 0.63 -30.56 -11.77
N THR A 671 -0.09 -31.21 -12.67
CA THR A 671 0.41 -31.75 -13.94
C THR A 671 -0.49 -31.27 -15.06
N ILE A 672 0.12 -30.73 -16.11
CA ILE A 672 -0.57 -30.19 -17.29
C ILE A 672 -0.38 -31.17 -18.45
N HIS A 673 -1.47 -31.76 -18.93
CA HIS A 673 -1.46 -32.65 -20.09
C HIS A 673 -1.90 -31.87 -21.32
N THR A 674 -1.06 -31.79 -22.33
CA THR A 674 -1.38 -31.19 -23.63
C THR A 674 -1.69 -32.26 -24.67
N ASN A 675 -2.12 -31.83 -25.85
CA ASN A 675 -2.26 -32.69 -27.03
C ASN A 675 -0.91 -33.27 -27.51
N ARG A 676 0.23 -32.76 -27.03
CA ARG A 676 1.58 -33.20 -27.43
C ARG A 676 2.31 -33.98 -26.34
N ARG A 677 2.30 -33.48 -25.10
CA ARG A 677 3.06 -34.05 -23.99
C ARG A 677 2.48 -33.66 -22.64
N SER A 678 3.08 -34.17 -21.56
CA SER A 678 2.71 -33.78 -20.19
C SER A 678 3.84 -33.00 -19.53
N TYR A 679 3.48 -31.98 -18.76
CA TYR A 679 4.39 -31.16 -17.96
C TYR A 679 4.06 -31.32 -16.48
N GLY A 680 5.04 -31.74 -15.69
CA GLY A 680 4.88 -32.03 -14.27
C GLY A 680 5.18 -33.49 -13.91
N PRO A 681 4.88 -33.93 -12.68
CA PRO A 681 4.18 -33.16 -11.64
C PRO A 681 5.02 -32.01 -11.09
N PHE A 682 4.40 -30.84 -10.96
CA PHE A 682 4.95 -29.70 -10.24
C PHE A 682 4.49 -29.81 -8.79
N GLY A 683 5.37 -30.29 -7.91
CA GLY A 683 5.08 -30.57 -6.50
C GLY A 683 5.08 -32.05 -6.19
N ASP A 684 4.42 -32.45 -5.11
CA ASP A 684 4.40 -33.85 -4.64
C ASP A 684 3.00 -34.47 -4.80
N GLU A 685 2.87 -35.28 -5.84
CA GLU A 685 1.62 -35.97 -6.19
C GLU A 685 1.24 -37.11 -5.24
N THR A 686 2.14 -37.50 -4.33
CA THR A 686 1.85 -38.48 -3.28
C THR A 686 1.17 -37.86 -2.07
N MET A 687 1.20 -36.52 -1.95
CA MET A 687 0.57 -35.80 -0.84
C MET A 687 -0.91 -35.56 -1.08
N GLY A 688 -1.75 -36.04 -0.16
CA GLY A 688 -3.18 -35.73 -0.13
C GLY A 688 -4.03 -36.49 -1.15
N LYS A 689 -5.19 -35.93 -1.51
CA LYS A 689 -6.16 -36.55 -2.43
C LYS A 689 -5.90 -36.10 -3.86
N ARG A 690 -5.80 -37.04 -4.79
CA ARG A 690 -5.62 -36.74 -6.23
C ARG A 690 -6.89 -36.18 -6.86
N PHE A 691 -6.73 -35.28 -7.82
CA PHE A 691 -7.79 -34.74 -8.66
C PHE A 691 -7.42 -34.85 -10.14
N ARG A 692 -8.45 -34.82 -10.99
CA ARG A 692 -8.32 -34.73 -12.45
C ARG A 692 -9.51 -33.96 -13.02
N SER A 693 -9.26 -33.10 -14.01
CA SER A 693 -10.32 -32.50 -14.83
C SER A 693 -10.87 -33.52 -15.83
N ALA A 694 -11.96 -33.17 -16.51
CA ALA A 694 -12.42 -33.83 -17.71
C ALA A 694 -11.39 -33.69 -18.85
N THR A 695 -11.54 -34.47 -19.90
CA THR A 695 -10.72 -34.40 -21.11
C THR A 695 -11.39 -33.50 -22.13
N GLY A 696 -10.64 -32.54 -22.65
CA GLY A 696 -11.16 -31.50 -23.54
C GLY A 696 -10.24 -30.29 -23.59
N LYS A 697 -10.49 -29.33 -24.47
CA LYS A 697 -9.63 -28.17 -24.63
C LYS A 697 -9.88 -27.15 -23.50
N VAL A 698 -8.83 -26.82 -22.74
CA VAL A 698 -8.89 -25.83 -21.65
C VAL A 698 -8.63 -24.43 -22.19
N PHE A 699 -9.53 -23.50 -21.89
CA PHE A 699 -9.50 -22.10 -22.35
C PHE A 699 -9.21 -21.10 -21.22
N GLY A 700 -9.21 -21.55 -19.97
CA GLY A 700 -9.04 -20.67 -18.83
C GLY A 700 -8.91 -21.37 -17.49
N PHE A 701 -8.37 -20.65 -16.51
CA PHE A 701 -8.28 -21.08 -15.12
C PHE A 701 -9.05 -20.13 -14.20
N PHE A 702 -9.59 -20.68 -13.11
CA PHE A 702 -10.23 -19.93 -12.02
C PHE A 702 -9.93 -20.60 -10.66
N GLY A 703 -10.28 -19.96 -9.55
CA GLY A 703 -10.01 -20.55 -8.23
C GLY A 703 -9.88 -19.56 -7.09
N ALA A 704 -9.09 -19.93 -6.07
CA ALA A 704 -8.79 -19.14 -4.89
C ALA A 704 -7.38 -19.43 -4.41
N GLY A 705 -6.68 -18.41 -3.92
CA GLY A 705 -5.32 -18.55 -3.44
C GLY A 705 -4.97 -17.49 -2.41
N GLY A 706 -4.23 -17.91 -1.38
CA GLY A 706 -3.62 -17.08 -0.36
C GLY A 706 -2.10 -17.15 -0.46
N VAL A 707 -1.48 -17.82 0.52
CA VAL A 707 -0.03 -18.11 0.51
C VAL A 707 0.29 -19.26 -0.44
N LEU A 708 -0.61 -20.22 -0.54
CA LEU A 708 -0.60 -21.30 -1.51
C LEU A 708 -1.86 -21.21 -2.37
N LEU A 709 -1.88 -21.98 -3.45
CA LEU A 709 -3.05 -22.20 -4.27
C LEU A 709 -4.01 -23.10 -3.51
N ASP A 710 -5.14 -22.54 -3.07
CA ASP A 710 -6.09 -23.23 -2.19
C ASP A 710 -7.17 -23.98 -3.01
N LYS A 711 -7.58 -23.39 -4.13
CA LYS A 711 -8.56 -23.92 -5.08
C LYS A 711 -8.13 -23.64 -6.51
N LEU A 712 -8.31 -24.61 -7.39
CA LEU A 712 -8.04 -24.51 -8.81
C LEU A 712 -9.17 -25.18 -9.59
N GLY A 713 -9.69 -24.49 -10.59
CA GLY A 713 -10.64 -25.00 -11.56
C GLY A 713 -10.30 -24.54 -12.98
N VAL A 714 -10.93 -25.17 -13.96
CA VAL A 714 -10.69 -24.92 -15.38
C VAL A 714 -11.98 -24.65 -16.16
N TRP A 715 -11.90 -23.73 -17.11
CA TRP A 715 -12.89 -23.58 -18.16
C TRP A 715 -12.50 -24.49 -19.32
N ILE A 716 -13.35 -25.47 -19.63
CA ILE A 716 -13.02 -26.56 -20.56
C ILE A 716 -14.19 -26.81 -21.53
N ILE A 717 -13.86 -27.10 -22.80
CA ILE A 717 -14.80 -27.69 -23.76
C ILE A 717 -14.48 -29.19 -23.85
N PRO A 718 -15.38 -30.10 -23.44
CA PRO A 718 -15.12 -31.54 -23.47
C PRO A 718 -14.85 -32.08 -24.88
N ASP A 719 -14.00 -33.11 -24.98
CA ASP A 719 -13.72 -33.80 -26.26
C ASP A 719 -15.03 -34.29 -26.93
N GLY A 720 -15.17 -34.06 -28.24
CA GLY A 720 -16.35 -34.48 -29.04
C GLY A 720 -17.40 -33.37 -29.30
N GLN A 721 -17.15 -32.14 -28.83
CA GLN A 721 -17.87 -30.92 -29.21
C GLN A 721 -17.01 -30.08 -30.18
N ASP A 722 -17.62 -29.14 -30.91
CA ASP A 722 -16.91 -28.33 -31.91
C ASP A 722 -15.99 -27.29 -31.23
N ASP A 723 -14.70 -27.27 -31.58
CA ASP A 723 -13.60 -26.58 -30.87
C ASP A 723 -13.64 -25.03 -30.96
N GLY A 724 -14.73 -24.46 -31.45
CA GLY A 724 -14.96 -23.02 -31.61
C GLY A 724 -16.30 -22.50 -31.08
N ASP A 725 -17.20 -23.37 -30.61
CA ASP A 725 -18.49 -22.96 -30.06
C ASP A 725 -18.42 -22.83 -28.53
N GLN A 726 -18.34 -21.59 -28.07
CA GLN A 726 -18.25 -21.22 -26.66
C GLN A 726 -19.50 -21.59 -25.85
N SER A 727 -20.60 -22.01 -26.50
CA SER A 727 -21.80 -22.51 -25.83
C SER A 727 -21.57 -23.82 -25.06
N PHE A 728 -20.51 -24.57 -25.39
CA PHE A 728 -20.13 -25.82 -24.72
C PHE A 728 -19.09 -25.65 -23.61
N LEU A 729 -18.69 -24.41 -23.30
CA LEU A 729 -17.72 -24.13 -22.25
C LEU A 729 -18.31 -24.41 -20.86
N ILE A 730 -17.68 -25.30 -20.10
CA ILE A 730 -18.12 -25.66 -18.74
C ILE A 730 -17.09 -25.27 -17.66
N GLU A 731 -17.59 -24.94 -16.47
CA GLU A 731 -16.82 -24.71 -15.25
C GLU A 731 -16.58 -26.06 -14.54
N GLN A 732 -15.33 -26.43 -14.27
CA GLN A 732 -14.99 -27.66 -13.56
C GLN A 732 -14.02 -27.47 -12.40
#